data_AF-A0A3M6YZJ0-F1
#
_entry.id   AF-A0A3M6YZJ0-F1
#
_cell.length_a   1.000
_cell.length_b   1.000
_cell.length_c   1.000
_cell.angle_alpha   90.00
_cell.angle_beta   90.00
_cell.angle_gamma   90.00
#
_symmetry.space_group_name_H-M   'P 1'
#
loop_
_entity.id
_entity.type
_entity.pdbx_description
1 polymer ?
#
loop_
_entity_poly.entity_id
_entity_poly.type
_entity_poly.pdbx_seq_one_letter_code
_entity_poly.pdbx_strand_id
1 'polypeptide(L)'
;MHYDQWPIGIAVASDGRIFTTYTRGDYDYTLGVVVNETAEEPYPNRALNLSPDQLNTSWHGIAFGVGTEDAFISVQAVYITSQTASRPETLWVLDTGRPTIHNNKGEPSMPYAQPGGPKLCAVSLANNTVYRTYTFPADVHFPDSYLNDLRFDLRSNVSDTSGEGIAYLVDSSNEGRPGFIMVDLGTGESWRRLTQDPSVLRGPQDVPSYQGHPFYLRQKGSPTQWQLEGLDGIQLSPDGKTMYYSPLSTNYLWSVPTANLREHGNALAEIHAHANVSNHGQRGGNANGFEGDSNGLIYQLMPEHNAVYYYDPADGQTHGFVRDPRILWPDGASNGEDGYMYININQLPYQPAWNNGQDLRTYPGAILRCRSVDATPHPLDTSVGLSWGFVATWAINSLLRAYRNSPHPYSTSHHTLRDKVRSRAPVSSITTVHHSTTVAYQAEAEAYAASTPSNPTASSSTALPTMDMNKFASSFQNFGKTVSSSVSPFAQRSQQWIREQTGSSVGEKTELPHDYIELETRIDALKQTHQKLLAATSQYANEAYDYPPNIRESFQDLGKSISEKVNLLSKANSAAEAQAALTAPPSAKPQPKTFPHAIARASLAGSQSLTMATPQGSTEPDPLAQGLEKFAIAEEKVGEARLEQDEKIQGRFLSGWSTTLNQSLKAADKARTAVTNARLSLDAAKGRAAASGKHEESYTEDQRKAIEQAEDVFVEKVDEATSIMRNVLDTPEPLRNLAELAKAQAEFHQRSGEILDEVAKNISDIQMAQETSYRQTREGQ
;
A
#
# COMPACT_ATOMS: atom_id res chain seq x y z
N MET A 1 -13.45 15.12 -28.78
CA MET A 1 -14.39 14.09 -28.26
C MET A 1 -13.91 12.76 -28.81
N HIS A 2 -14.09 11.68 -28.07
CA HIS A 2 -13.65 10.34 -28.45
C HIS A 2 -14.86 9.51 -28.90
N TYR A 3 -14.90 9.09 -30.16
CA TYR A 3 -16.05 8.37 -30.72
C TYR A 3 -15.82 6.85 -30.83
N ASP A 4 -14.56 6.41 -30.89
CA ASP A 4 -14.22 5.03 -31.21
C ASP A 4 -13.58 4.27 -30.04
N GLN A 5 -12.82 4.96 -29.18
CA GLN A 5 -12.02 4.36 -28.10
C GLN A 5 -12.13 5.19 -26.81
N TRP A 6 -12.02 4.55 -25.65
CA TRP A 6 -12.07 5.23 -24.35
C TRP A 6 -10.68 5.66 -23.89
N PRO A 7 -10.38 6.97 -23.76
CA PRO A 7 -9.05 7.46 -23.44
C PRO A 7 -8.64 7.15 -22.00
N ILE A 8 -7.35 7.18 -21.69
CA ILE A 8 -6.81 6.99 -20.33
C ILE A 8 -5.87 8.13 -19.95
N GLY A 9 -4.80 8.35 -20.70
CA GLY A 9 -3.88 9.48 -20.52
C GLY A 9 -4.12 10.60 -21.53
N ILE A 10 -3.66 11.80 -21.17
CA ILE A 10 -3.71 12.99 -22.03
C ILE A 10 -2.46 13.85 -21.83
N ALA A 11 -1.93 14.43 -22.91
CA ALA A 11 -0.90 15.47 -22.86
C ALA A 11 -1.11 16.50 -23.97
N VAL A 12 -0.82 17.77 -23.68
CA VAL A 12 -0.96 18.88 -24.64
C VAL A 12 0.41 19.50 -24.91
N ALA A 13 0.80 19.57 -26.18
CA ALA A 13 2.07 20.15 -26.62
C ALA A 13 2.00 21.68 -26.74
N SER A 14 3.17 22.31 -26.75
CA SER A 14 3.32 23.77 -26.96
C SER A 14 2.70 24.26 -28.28
N ASP A 15 2.65 23.39 -29.31
CA ASP A 15 2.02 23.67 -30.60
C ASP A 15 0.51 23.42 -30.65
N GLY A 16 -0.09 23.05 -29.50
CA GLY A 16 -1.52 22.79 -29.36
C GLY A 16 -1.98 21.40 -29.77
N ARG A 17 -1.08 20.51 -30.21
CA ARG A 17 -1.45 19.09 -30.41
C ARG A 17 -1.84 18.45 -29.10
N ILE A 18 -2.90 17.64 -29.14
CA ILE A 18 -3.39 16.88 -27.99
C ILE A 18 -3.13 15.41 -28.27
N PHE A 19 -2.44 14.75 -27.36
CA PHE A 19 -2.14 13.32 -27.41
C PHE A 19 -2.99 12.60 -26.37
N THR A 20 -3.50 11.43 -26.73
CA THR A 20 -4.29 10.59 -25.84
C THR A 20 -3.88 9.14 -25.94
N THR A 21 -3.96 8.42 -24.83
CA THR A 21 -3.58 7.01 -24.74
C THR A 21 -4.79 6.13 -24.44
N TYR A 22 -4.64 4.83 -24.68
CA TYR A 22 -5.71 3.86 -24.54
C TYR A 22 -5.11 2.56 -24.01
N THR A 23 -5.58 2.09 -22.83
CA THR A 23 -5.24 0.74 -22.35
C THR A 23 -5.66 -0.26 -23.41
N ARG A 24 -4.70 -1.07 -23.84
CA ARG A 24 -4.87 -1.87 -25.04
C ARG A 24 -5.89 -2.97 -24.82
N GLY A 25 -6.79 -3.12 -25.79
CA GLY A 25 -7.75 -4.21 -25.93
C GLY A 25 -7.91 -4.51 -27.40
N ASP A 26 -9.16 -4.56 -27.86
CA ASP A 26 -9.48 -4.71 -29.30
C ASP A 26 -9.41 -3.37 -30.06
N TYR A 27 -8.88 -2.31 -29.43
CA TYR A 27 -8.68 -1.00 -30.04
C TYR A 27 -7.73 -1.04 -31.23
N ASP A 28 -7.73 -0.01 -32.06
CA ASP A 28 -6.90 0.06 -33.26
C ASP A 28 -5.45 0.42 -32.95
N TYR A 29 -5.25 1.36 -32.03
CA TYR A 29 -3.95 1.81 -31.53
C TYR A 29 -4.02 2.15 -30.02
N THR A 30 -2.86 2.33 -29.38
CA THR A 30 -2.75 2.63 -27.95
C THR A 30 -2.27 4.05 -27.67
N LEU A 31 -1.61 4.69 -28.64
CA LEU A 31 -1.26 6.11 -28.59
C LEU A 31 -1.80 6.82 -29.84
N GLY A 32 -2.54 7.90 -29.62
CA GLY A 32 -3.12 8.71 -30.69
C GLY A 32 -2.86 10.20 -30.55
N VAL A 33 -3.00 10.91 -31.65
CA VAL A 33 -3.04 12.38 -31.72
C VAL A 33 -4.41 12.82 -32.20
N VAL A 34 -5.01 13.79 -31.52
CA VAL A 34 -6.31 14.37 -31.90
C VAL A 34 -6.10 15.24 -33.14
N VAL A 35 -6.80 14.91 -34.23
CA VAL A 35 -6.70 15.65 -35.50
C VAL A 35 -7.86 16.64 -35.69
N ASN A 36 -9.01 16.37 -35.09
CA ASN A 36 -10.15 17.28 -35.01
C ASN A 36 -11.09 16.89 -33.86
N GLU A 37 -12.23 17.56 -33.73
CA GLU A 37 -13.17 17.33 -32.62
C GLU A 37 -13.74 15.90 -32.55
N THR A 38 -13.70 15.14 -33.65
CA THR A 38 -14.34 13.83 -33.79
C THR A 38 -13.41 12.71 -34.23
N ALA A 39 -12.10 12.96 -34.35
CA ALA A 39 -11.18 11.96 -34.88
C ALA A 39 -9.75 12.11 -34.33
N GLU A 40 -9.08 10.97 -34.26
CA GLU A 40 -7.72 10.79 -33.81
C GLU A 40 -6.99 9.79 -34.73
N GLU A 41 -5.68 9.93 -34.82
CA GLU A 41 -4.82 9.07 -35.65
C GLU A 41 -3.73 8.41 -34.80
N PRO A 42 -3.28 7.18 -35.16
CA PRO A 42 -2.21 6.49 -34.44
C PRO A 42 -0.92 7.31 -34.49
N TYR A 43 -0.31 7.52 -33.34
CA TYR A 43 0.90 8.32 -33.19
C TYR A 43 2.06 7.48 -32.62
N PRO A 44 3.32 7.71 -33.04
CA PRO A 44 3.78 8.56 -34.15
C PRO A 44 3.31 8.11 -35.54
N ASN A 45 2.97 6.83 -35.65
CA ASN A 45 2.44 6.21 -36.86
C ASN A 45 1.80 4.86 -36.48
N ARG A 46 1.10 4.25 -37.45
CA ARG A 46 0.44 2.95 -37.25
C ARG A 46 1.42 1.82 -36.99
N ALA A 47 2.61 1.82 -37.60
CA ALA A 47 3.56 0.71 -37.49
C ALA A 47 4.10 0.52 -36.07
N LEU A 48 4.22 1.61 -35.30
CA LEU A 48 4.62 1.56 -33.88
C LEU A 48 3.48 1.12 -32.95
N ASN A 49 2.23 1.06 -33.40
CA ASN A 49 1.10 0.63 -32.57
C ASN A 49 0.72 -0.80 -32.97
N LEU A 50 1.12 -1.79 -32.16
CA LEU A 50 0.89 -3.21 -32.46
C LEU A 50 -0.58 -3.54 -32.65
N SER A 51 -0.93 -4.38 -33.63
CA SER A 51 -2.30 -4.84 -33.83
C SER A 51 -2.72 -5.82 -32.72
N PRO A 52 -4.04 -6.01 -32.46
CA PRO A 52 -4.52 -6.84 -31.35
C PRO A 52 -3.98 -8.28 -31.34
N ASP A 53 -3.71 -8.86 -32.50
CA ASP A 53 -3.16 -10.21 -32.68
C ASP A 53 -1.65 -10.31 -32.37
N GLN A 54 -0.97 -9.18 -32.13
CA GLN A 54 0.46 -9.10 -31.84
C GLN A 54 0.78 -8.77 -30.38
N LEU A 55 -0.24 -8.62 -29.54
CA LEU A 55 -0.11 -8.06 -28.19
C LEU A 55 0.47 -9.01 -27.15
N ASN A 56 0.33 -10.32 -27.37
CA ASN A 56 0.69 -11.32 -26.38
C ASN A 56 1.40 -12.51 -27.00
N THR A 57 2.17 -13.18 -26.15
CA THR A 57 2.75 -14.50 -26.41
C THR A 57 2.21 -15.48 -25.38
N SER A 58 2.52 -16.77 -25.56
CA SER A 58 2.24 -17.78 -24.53
C SER A 58 3.43 -18.71 -24.35
N TRP A 59 3.67 -19.05 -23.08
CA TRP A 59 4.70 -20.00 -22.69
C TRP A 59 4.12 -20.98 -21.67
N HIS A 60 4.14 -22.29 -22.01
CA HIS A 60 3.49 -23.36 -21.24
C HIS A 60 2.04 -23.06 -20.82
N GLY A 61 1.26 -22.41 -21.68
CA GLY A 61 -0.15 -22.09 -21.41
C GLY A 61 -0.35 -20.86 -20.51
N ILE A 62 0.71 -20.21 -20.06
CA ILE A 62 0.65 -18.91 -19.39
C ILE A 62 0.74 -17.83 -20.47
N ALA A 63 -0.11 -16.82 -20.39
CA ALA A 63 -0.09 -15.68 -21.31
C ALA A 63 0.85 -14.59 -20.79
N PHE A 64 1.65 -14.03 -21.69
CA PHE A 64 2.53 -12.89 -21.44
C PHE A 64 2.25 -11.78 -22.46
N GLY A 65 2.35 -10.52 -22.05
CA GLY A 65 2.47 -9.43 -23.01
C GLY A 65 3.72 -9.65 -23.86
N VAL A 66 3.71 -9.19 -25.11
CA VAL A 66 4.86 -9.36 -26.00
C VAL A 66 6.08 -8.60 -25.45
N GLY A 67 7.22 -9.28 -25.35
CA GLY A 67 8.48 -8.66 -24.87
C GLY A 67 9.24 -7.90 -25.96
N THR A 68 8.67 -6.82 -26.51
CA THR A 68 9.32 -6.01 -27.56
C THR A 68 9.52 -4.55 -27.14
N GLU A 69 10.71 -4.04 -27.44
CA GLU A 69 11.11 -2.64 -27.24
C GLU A 69 10.83 -1.75 -28.48
N ASP A 70 10.51 -2.36 -29.63
CA ASP A 70 10.43 -1.68 -30.92
C ASP A 70 9.06 -1.08 -31.23
N ALA A 71 8.02 -1.44 -30.47
CA ALA A 71 6.65 -1.01 -30.70
C ALA A 71 5.84 -0.90 -29.41
N PHE A 72 4.78 -0.12 -29.43
CA PHE A 72 3.85 0.09 -28.33
C PHE A 72 2.85 -1.05 -28.22
N ILE A 73 2.68 -1.52 -26.98
CA ILE A 73 1.84 -2.64 -26.59
C ILE A 73 0.59 -2.09 -25.90
N SER A 74 0.75 -1.40 -24.78
CA SER A 74 -0.34 -0.81 -24.00
C SER A 74 0.16 0.42 -23.25
N VAL A 75 0.09 1.57 -23.92
CA VAL A 75 0.43 2.88 -23.36
C VAL A 75 -0.65 3.31 -22.38
N GLN A 76 -0.23 3.53 -21.13
CA GLN A 76 -1.09 3.97 -20.03
C GLN A 76 -1.04 5.49 -19.90
N ALA A 77 0.15 6.06 -19.73
CA ALA A 77 0.33 7.50 -19.55
C ALA A 77 1.27 8.13 -20.56
N VAL A 78 1.10 9.45 -20.71
CA VAL A 78 1.96 10.32 -21.49
C VAL A 78 2.23 11.60 -20.72
N TYR A 79 3.41 12.16 -20.92
CA TYR A 79 3.79 13.43 -20.31
C TYR A 79 4.68 14.23 -21.27
N ILE A 80 4.51 15.54 -21.34
CA ILE A 80 5.33 16.40 -22.21
C ILE A 80 6.33 17.18 -21.37
N THR A 81 7.57 17.20 -21.86
CA THR A 81 8.62 18.06 -21.30
C THR A 81 9.10 19.02 -22.38
N SER A 82 9.16 20.30 -22.02
CA SER A 82 9.51 21.39 -22.93
C SER A 82 10.87 21.20 -23.58
N GLN A 83 11.07 21.84 -24.73
CA GLN A 83 12.36 21.85 -25.42
C GLN A 83 13.45 22.47 -24.55
N THR A 84 14.66 21.92 -24.62
CA THR A 84 15.89 22.51 -24.07
C THR A 84 16.91 22.72 -25.18
N ALA A 85 18.07 23.31 -24.84
CA ALA A 85 19.17 23.43 -25.80
C ALA A 85 19.72 22.07 -26.28
N SER A 86 19.57 21.01 -25.48
CA SER A 86 20.11 19.67 -25.75
C SER A 86 19.05 18.61 -26.09
N ARG A 87 17.76 18.90 -25.84
CA ARG A 87 16.65 17.94 -26.04
C ARG A 87 15.48 18.62 -26.75
N PRO A 88 14.87 17.98 -27.78
CA PRO A 88 13.66 18.52 -28.39
C PRO A 88 12.50 18.55 -27.38
N GLU A 89 11.43 19.28 -27.68
CA GLU A 89 10.16 19.04 -26.98
C GLU A 89 9.79 17.56 -27.13
N THR A 90 9.53 16.91 -26.00
CA THR A 90 9.45 15.44 -25.96
C THR A 90 8.14 15.01 -25.35
N LEU A 91 7.42 14.18 -26.10
CA LEU A 91 6.34 13.35 -25.58
C LEU A 91 6.96 12.07 -25.02
N TRP A 92 6.88 11.93 -23.70
CA TRP A 92 7.23 10.72 -23.00
C TRP A 92 6.03 9.78 -22.98
N VAL A 93 6.27 8.52 -23.32
CA VAL A 93 5.25 7.50 -23.52
C VAL A 93 5.54 6.34 -22.57
N LEU A 94 4.62 6.07 -21.64
CA LEU A 94 4.74 5.01 -20.63
C LEU A 94 3.90 3.80 -21.05
N ASP A 95 4.57 2.74 -21.49
CA ASP A 95 3.96 1.48 -21.94
C ASP A 95 4.06 0.43 -20.82
N THR A 96 2.91 -0.10 -20.41
CA THR A 96 2.83 -1.09 -19.32
C THR A 96 3.36 -2.45 -19.74
N GLY A 97 3.41 -2.74 -21.05
CA GLY A 97 3.68 -4.08 -21.57
C GLY A 97 2.62 -5.12 -21.18
N ARG A 98 1.49 -4.70 -20.59
CA ARG A 98 0.41 -5.56 -20.10
C ARG A 98 -0.92 -5.15 -20.74
N PRO A 99 -1.19 -5.60 -21.97
CA PRO A 99 -2.44 -5.30 -22.66
C PRO A 99 -3.60 -6.09 -22.05
N THR A 100 -4.82 -5.57 -22.13
CA THR A 100 -6.01 -6.44 -21.99
C THR A 100 -6.14 -7.26 -23.28
N ILE A 101 -6.28 -8.57 -23.15
CA ILE A 101 -6.51 -9.49 -24.26
C ILE A 101 -7.81 -10.27 -24.03
N HIS A 102 -8.46 -10.71 -25.09
CA HIS A 102 -9.64 -11.55 -25.00
C HIS A 102 -9.32 -12.99 -25.41
N ASN A 103 -9.79 -13.96 -24.63
CA ASN A 103 -9.70 -15.36 -25.05
C ASN A 103 -10.74 -15.69 -26.14
N ASN A 104 -10.75 -16.92 -26.66
CA ASN A 104 -11.69 -17.35 -27.71
C ASN A 104 -13.18 -17.26 -27.33
N LYS A 105 -13.51 -17.05 -26.05
CA LYS A 105 -14.87 -16.84 -25.55
C LYS A 105 -15.20 -15.35 -25.34
N GLY A 106 -14.28 -14.45 -25.69
CA GLY A 106 -14.41 -13.02 -25.47
C GLY A 106 -14.22 -12.60 -24.01
N GLU A 107 -13.61 -13.46 -23.17
CA GLU A 107 -13.36 -13.11 -21.76
C GLU A 107 -12.05 -12.33 -21.65
N PRO A 108 -12.05 -11.15 -21.01
CA PRO A 108 -10.85 -10.33 -20.87
C PRO A 108 -9.88 -10.95 -19.87
N SER A 109 -8.59 -10.79 -20.13
CA SER A 109 -7.49 -11.15 -19.24
C SER A 109 -6.35 -10.17 -19.45
N MET A 110 -5.57 -9.92 -18.40
CA MET A 110 -4.35 -9.13 -18.47
C MET A 110 -3.17 -10.07 -18.27
N PRO A 111 -2.38 -10.36 -19.32
CA PRO A 111 -1.24 -11.25 -19.22
C PRO A 111 -0.12 -10.61 -18.38
N TYR A 112 0.81 -11.44 -17.91
CA TYR A 112 1.98 -10.96 -17.21
C TYR A 112 2.91 -10.20 -18.16
N ALA A 113 3.59 -9.17 -17.68
CA ALA A 113 4.64 -8.49 -18.42
C ALA A 113 5.80 -9.44 -18.72
N GLN A 114 6.38 -9.27 -19.91
CA GLN A 114 7.63 -9.92 -20.30
C GLN A 114 8.74 -8.86 -20.37
N PRO A 115 9.99 -9.16 -19.95
CA PRO A 115 11.12 -8.25 -20.12
C PRO A 115 11.23 -7.71 -21.55
N GLY A 116 11.52 -6.42 -21.67
CA GLY A 116 11.52 -5.67 -22.93
C GLY A 116 10.16 -5.08 -23.33
N GLY A 117 9.04 -5.61 -22.81
CA GLY A 117 7.70 -5.09 -23.08
C GLY A 117 7.41 -3.77 -22.37
N PRO A 118 7.40 -3.73 -21.02
CA PRO A 118 7.23 -2.50 -20.26
C PRO A 118 8.38 -1.53 -20.53
N LYS A 119 8.07 -0.28 -20.86
CA LYS A 119 9.07 0.70 -21.30
C LYS A 119 8.62 2.15 -21.17
N LEU A 120 9.61 3.03 -21.03
CA LEU A 120 9.48 4.48 -21.17
C LEU A 120 10.13 4.90 -22.49
N CYS A 121 9.38 5.51 -23.40
CA CYS A 121 9.87 5.97 -24.70
C CYS A 121 9.85 7.50 -24.79
N ALA A 122 10.89 8.07 -25.39
CA ALA A 122 11.00 9.50 -25.67
C ALA A 122 10.75 9.75 -27.17
N VAL A 123 9.65 10.43 -27.49
CA VAL A 123 9.30 10.82 -28.86
C VAL A 123 9.56 12.31 -29.05
N SER A 124 10.41 12.63 -30.02
CA SER A 124 10.63 14.02 -30.43
C SER A 124 9.41 14.56 -31.15
N LEU A 125 8.82 15.64 -30.65
CA LEU A 125 7.65 16.28 -31.25
C LEU A 125 7.98 17.07 -32.53
N ALA A 126 9.26 17.37 -32.78
CA ALA A 126 9.69 18.09 -33.97
C ALA A 126 9.65 17.23 -35.25
N ASN A 127 9.83 15.92 -35.12
CA ASN A 127 9.96 15.00 -36.26
C ASN A 127 9.24 13.64 -36.04
N ASN A 128 8.52 13.50 -34.92
CA ASN A 128 7.75 12.32 -34.55
C ASN A 128 8.58 11.02 -34.49
N THR A 129 9.87 11.10 -34.13
CA THR A 129 10.73 9.91 -33.99
C THR A 129 10.96 9.54 -32.52
N VAL A 130 10.87 8.24 -32.20
CA VAL A 130 11.39 7.70 -30.94
C VAL A 130 12.92 7.79 -30.98
N TYR A 131 13.52 8.51 -30.03
CA TYR A 131 14.98 8.70 -29.98
C TYR A 131 15.62 8.07 -28.73
N ARG A 132 14.83 7.66 -27.74
CA ARG A 132 15.25 6.84 -26.59
C ARG A 132 14.13 5.90 -26.16
N THR A 133 14.51 4.70 -25.72
CA THR A 133 13.65 3.71 -25.07
C THR A 133 14.39 3.19 -23.84
N TYR A 134 13.71 3.18 -22.70
CA TYR A 134 14.19 2.62 -21.43
C TYR A 134 13.34 1.42 -21.07
N THR A 135 13.95 0.24 -20.99
CA THR A 135 13.31 -1.00 -20.53
C THR A 135 13.69 -1.30 -19.09
N PHE A 136 12.89 -2.09 -18.40
CA PHE A 136 13.09 -2.37 -16.98
C PHE A 136 13.61 -3.79 -16.73
N PRO A 137 14.62 -3.96 -15.84
CA PRO A 137 14.97 -5.25 -15.27
C PRO A 137 13.80 -5.90 -14.50
N ALA A 138 13.81 -7.22 -14.39
CA ALA A 138 12.71 -7.99 -13.78
C ALA A 138 12.57 -7.81 -12.26
N ASP A 139 13.60 -7.26 -11.60
CA ASP A 139 13.60 -6.85 -10.19
C ASP A 139 13.15 -5.39 -9.99
N VAL A 140 13.00 -4.63 -11.09
CA VAL A 140 12.45 -3.26 -11.10
C VAL A 140 11.00 -3.26 -11.55
N HIS A 141 10.68 -3.95 -12.64
CA HIS A 141 9.31 -4.18 -13.10
C HIS A 141 9.01 -5.66 -13.03
N PHE A 142 8.20 -6.06 -12.05
CA PHE A 142 7.81 -7.45 -11.89
C PHE A 142 6.84 -7.87 -13.01
N PRO A 143 6.67 -9.19 -13.27
CA PRO A 143 5.70 -9.66 -14.26
C PRO A 143 4.27 -9.17 -14.00
N ASP A 144 3.93 -8.86 -12.75
CA ASP A 144 2.63 -8.35 -12.31
C ASP A 144 2.63 -6.87 -11.91
N SER A 145 3.71 -6.12 -12.15
CA SER A 145 3.71 -4.66 -12.03
C SER A 145 2.77 -4.02 -13.07
N TYR A 146 2.27 -2.83 -12.78
CA TYR A 146 1.45 -2.06 -13.71
C TYR A 146 1.85 -0.58 -13.65
N LEU A 147 2.61 -0.12 -14.64
CA LEU A 147 3.05 1.28 -14.73
C LEU A 147 1.85 2.20 -14.97
N ASN A 148 1.65 3.20 -14.11
CA ASN A 148 0.48 4.08 -14.21
C ASN A 148 0.83 5.51 -14.65
N ASP A 149 1.45 6.31 -13.78
CA ASP A 149 1.77 7.71 -14.03
C ASP A 149 3.29 8.00 -13.91
N LEU A 150 3.73 9.18 -14.38
CA LEU A 150 5.12 9.61 -14.43
C LEU A 150 5.35 11.11 -14.22
N ARG A 151 6.48 11.47 -13.62
CA ARG A 151 7.01 12.85 -13.55
C ARG A 151 8.50 12.91 -13.82
N PHE A 152 9.00 14.08 -14.19
CA PHE A 152 10.39 14.29 -14.58
C PHE A 152 11.05 15.39 -13.76
N ASP A 153 12.31 15.17 -13.40
CA ASP A 153 13.22 16.23 -12.97
C ASP A 153 14.40 16.29 -13.93
N LEU A 154 14.42 17.33 -14.77
CA LEU A 154 15.41 17.50 -15.85
C LEU A 154 16.52 18.49 -15.51
N ARG A 155 16.66 18.86 -14.23
CA ARG A 155 17.70 19.80 -13.81
C ARG A 155 19.04 19.08 -13.78
N SER A 156 20.08 19.75 -14.24
CA SER A 156 21.41 19.14 -14.36
C SER A 156 22.14 18.94 -13.02
N ASN A 157 21.62 19.52 -11.93
CA ASN A 157 22.22 19.50 -10.59
C ASN A 157 21.46 18.61 -9.60
N VAL A 158 20.66 17.66 -10.10
CA VAL A 158 19.91 16.71 -9.26
C VAL A 158 20.90 15.69 -8.70
N SER A 159 20.94 15.56 -7.37
CA SER A 159 21.82 14.61 -6.68
C SER A 159 21.51 13.17 -7.10
N ASP A 160 22.53 12.30 -7.08
CA ASP A 160 22.36 10.87 -7.27
C ASP A 160 21.75 10.52 -8.64
N THR A 161 22.12 11.31 -9.65
CA THR A 161 21.78 11.11 -11.07
C THR A 161 22.99 11.41 -11.95
N SER A 162 22.94 11.01 -13.22
CA SER A 162 23.93 11.30 -14.26
C SER A 162 24.00 12.76 -14.70
N GLY A 163 23.02 13.58 -14.30
CA GLY A 163 22.90 14.98 -14.73
C GLY A 163 22.08 15.19 -16.01
N GLU A 164 21.64 14.12 -16.68
CA GLU A 164 20.75 14.19 -17.86
C GLU A 164 19.24 14.13 -17.49
N GLY A 165 18.96 14.12 -16.19
CA GLY A 165 17.61 14.09 -15.62
C GLY A 165 17.18 12.70 -15.12
N ILE A 166 16.05 12.67 -14.44
CA ILE A 166 15.45 11.46 -13.84
C ILE A 166 13.94 11.45 -14.07
N ALA A 167 13.40 10.26 -14.33
CA ALA A 167 11.97 10.00 -14.32
C ALA A 167 11.56 9.30 -13.02
N TYR A 168 10.40 9.68 -12.49
CA TYR A 168 9.71 9.04 -11.39
C TYR A 168 8.44 8.42 -11.94
N LEU A 169 8.31 7.11 -11.83
CA LEU A 169 7.16 6.33 -12.30
C LEU A 169 6.49 5.68 -11.11
N VAL A 170 5.23 5.28 -11.27
CA VAL A 170 4.51 4.51 -10.25
C VAL A 170 4.02 3.17 -10.76
N ASP A 171 4.03 2.21 -9.86
CA ASP A 171 3.42 0.90 -10.01
C ASP A 171 2.09 0.88 -9.24
N SER A 172 0.97 0.76 -9.95
CA SER A 172 -0.38 0.73 -9.37
C SER A 172 -0.94 -0.69 -9.21
N SER A 173 -0.11 -1.73 -9.40
CA SER A 173 -0.50 -3.14 -9.50
C SER A 173 -1.49 -3.60 -8.43
N ASN A 174 -2.54 -4.29 -8.89
CA ASN A 174 -3.57 -4.89 -8.04
C ASN A 174 -3.01 -6.09 -7.23
N GLU A 175 -1.98 -6.72 -7.76
CA GLU A 175 -1.28 -7.89 -7.21
C GLU A 175 -0.45 -7.56 -5.96
N GLY A 176 -0.48 -6.30 -5.51
CA GLY A 176 0.03 -5.89 -4.22
C GLY A 176 1.53 -5.63 -4.20
N ARG A 177 2.14 -5.25 -5.34
CA ARG A 177 3.48 -4.67 -5.38
C ARG A 177 3.53 -3.18 -5.79
N PRO A 178 2.64 -2.29 -5.31
CA PRO A 178 2.79 -0.86 -5.56
C PRO A 178 4.12 -0.28 -5.08
N GLY A 179 4.55 0.82 -5.69
CA GLY A 179 5.75 1.56 -5.30
C GLY A 179 6.24 2.50 -6.39
N PHE A 180 7.30 3.23 -6.09
CA PHE A 180 7.97 4.09 -7.07
C PHE A 180 9.02 3.32 -7.86
N ILE A 181 9.16 3.67 -9.13
CA ILE A 181 10.26 3.25 -10.01
C ILE A 181 10.97 4.52 -10.50
N MET A 182 12.28 4.59 -10.31
CA MET A 182 13.11 5.68 -10.79
C MET A 182 13.84 5.24 -12.06
N VAL A 183 14.07 6.17 -12.99
CA VAL A 183 14.89 5.95 -14.19
C VAL A 183 15.84 7.11 -14.38
N ASP A 184 17.14 6.85 -14.26
CA ASP A 184 18.15 7.82 -14.66
C ASP A 184 18.17 7.93 -16.19
N LEU A 185 17.95 9.13 -16.73
CA LEU A 185 17.78 9.31 -18.18
C LEU A 185 19.10 9.28 -18.95
N GLY A 186 20.24 9.49 -18.27
CA GLY A 186 21.55 9.44 -18.91
C GLY A 186 22.11 8.02 -18.99
N THR A 187 21.97 7.24 -17.92
CA THR A 187 22.49 5.86 -17.86
C THR A 187 21.45 4.81 -18.27
N GLY A 188 20.16 5.10 -18.10
CA GLY A 188 19.07 4.14 -18.21
C GLY A 188 18.96 3.19 -17.02
N GLU A 189 19.75 3.39 -15.96
CA GLU A 189 19.61 2.64 -14.71
C GLU A 189 18.24 2.91 -14.08
N SER A 190 17.63 1.87 -13.53
CA SER A 190 16.35 1.97 -12.85
C SER A 190 16.32 1.16 -11.56
N TRP A 191 15.54 1.64 -10.59
CA TRP A 191 15.42 1.02 -9.27
C TRP A 191 14.05 1.31 -8.66
N ARG A 192 13.71 0.59 -7.59
CA ARG A 192 12.46 0.78 -6.84
C ARG A 192 12.70 1.48 -5.49
N ARG A 193 11.65 2.14 -4.97
CA ARG A 193 11.60 2.70 -3.62
C ARG A 193 10.17 2.71 -3.10
N LEU A 194 9.98 2.60 -1.78
CA LEU A 194 8.68 2.50 -1.12
C LEU A 194 7.84 1.33 -1.67
N THR A 195 8.49 0.21 -2.00
CA THR A 195 7.77 -0.96 -2.51
C THR A 195 6.95 -1.58 -1.38
N GLN A 196 5.64 -1.66 -1.57
CA GLN A 196 4.66 -2.09 -0.57
C GLN A 196 4.62 -1.22 0.70
N ASP A 197 5.17 -0.01 0.67
CA ASP A 197 5.03 0.92 1.79
C ASP A 197 3.54 1.23 2.06
N PRO A 198 3.08 1.36 3.31
CA PRO A 198 1.67 1.65 3.61
C PRO A 198 1.10 2.88 2.88
N SER A 199 1.94 3.87 2.57
CA SER A 199 1.53 5.08 1.82
C SER A 199 1.28 4.86 0.33
N VAL A 200 1.72 3.74 -0.24
CA VAL A 200 1.56 3.39 -1.67
C VAL A 200 0.48 2.32 -1.89
N LEU A 201 -0.08 1.76 -0.81
CA LEU A 201 -1.08 0.69 -0.87
C LEU A 201 -2.51 1.24 -0.92
N ARG A 202 -3.39 0.44 -1.53
CA ARG A 202 -4.84 0.62 -1.47
C ARG A 202 -5.39 0.73 -0.05
N GLY A 203 -6.51 1.41 0.11
CA GLY A 203 -7.25 1.48 1.36
C GLY A 203 -7.94 0.14 1.69
N PRO A 204 -7.95 -0.29 2.96
CA PRO A 204 -8.69 -1.50 3.35
C PRO A 204 -10.19 -1.25 3.21
N GLN A 205 -10.88 -2.11 2.46
CA GLN A 205 -12.34 -2.10 2.33
C GLN A 205 -12.92 -0.76 1.83
N ASP A 206 -12.18 -0.06 0.98
CA ASP A 206 -12.55 1.26 0.48
C ASP A 206 -13.76 1.21 -0.47
N VAL A 207 -14.80 1.99 -0.13
CA VAL A 207 -16.07 2.07 -0.88
C VAL A 207 -16.27 3.52 -1.33
N PRO A 208 -15.76 3.90 -2.51
CA PRO A 208 -15.96 5.24 -3.04
C PRO A 208 -17.41 5.45 -3.49
N SER A 209 -17.82 6.71 -3.55
CA SER A 209 -19.15 7.13 -4.02
C SER A 209 -19.04 7.90 -5.32
N TYR A 210 -19.43 7.29 -6.43
CA TYR A 210 -19.46 7.97 -7.73
C TYR A 210 -20.87 8.52 -8.00
N GLN A 211 -20.97 9.84 -8.22
CA GLN A 211 -22.24 10.54 -8.39
C GLN A 211 -23.24 10.27 -7.25
N GLY A 212 -22.76 10.08 -6.01
CA GLY A 212 -23.59 9.78 -4.85
C GLY A 212 -24.00 8.30 -4.71
N HIS A 213 -23.46 7.39 -5.53
CA HIS A 213 -23.74 5.97 -5.46
C HIS A 213 -22.51 5.20 -4.95
N PRO A 214 -22.62 4.43 -3.85
CA PRO A 214 -21.55 3.55 -3.39
C PRO A 214 -21.15 2.55 -4.48
N PHE A 215 -19.85 2.44 -4.72
CA PHE A 215 -19.30 1.61 -5.77
C PHE A 215 -18.61 0.37 -5.21
N TYR A 216 -18.88 -0.77 -5.83
CA TYR A 216 -18.20 -2.04 -5.57
C TYR A 216 -17.75 -2.63 -6.90
N LEU A 217 -16.55 -3.22 -6.89
CA LEU A 217 -15.99 -3.90 -8.04
C LEU A 217 -16.77 -5.20 -8.29
N ARG A 218 -17.42 -5.29 -9.45
CA ARG A 218 -18.17 -6.48 -9.89
C ARG A 218 -17.52 -7.07 -11.14
N GLN A 219 -16.54 -7.92 -10.91
CA GLN A 219 -15.89 -8.67 -11.99
C GLN A 219 -16.69 -9.93 -12.29
N LYS A 220 -16.96 -10.18 -13.59
CA LYS A 220 -17.72 -11.35 -14.03
C LYS A 220 -17.02 -12.64 -13.57
N GLY A 221 -17.74 -13.49 -12.84
CA GLY A 221 -17.21 -14.76 -12.33
C GLY A 221 -16.42 -14.65 -11.02
N SER A 222 -16.20 -13.44 -10.51
CA SER A 222 -15.56 -13.20 -9.22
C SER A 222 -16.59 -12.77 -8.16
N PRO A 223 -16.32 -13.00 -6.87
CA PRO A 223 -17.07 -12.35 -5.80
C PRO A 223 -17.02 -10.83 -5.94
N THR A 224 -18.07 -10.13 -5.49
CA THR A 224 -18.05 -8.67 -5.38
C THR A 224 -16.98 -8.24 -4.38
N GLN A 225 -16.13 -7.27 -4.75
CA GLN A 225 -15.00 -6.80 -3.93
C GLN A 225 -14.89 -5.28 -3.95
N TRP A 226 -13.88 -4.75 -3.26
CA TRP A 226 -13.48 -3.34 -3.29
C TRP A 226 -12.47 -3.08 -4.41
N GLN A 227 -12.20 -1.81 -4.71
CA GLN A 227 -11.11 -1.46 -5.62
C GLN A 227 -9.75 -1.85 -5.04
N LEU A 228 -8.83 -2.27 -5.91
CA LEU A 228 -7.54 -2.83 -5.50
C LEU A 228 -6.32 -2.04 -5.99
N GLU A 229 -6.54 -0.95 -6.73
CA GLU A 229 -5.49 -0.18 -7.37
C GLU A 229 -4.68 0.62 -6.33
N GLY A 230 -3.36 0.49 -6.42
CA GLY A 230 -2.40 1.12 -5.52
C GLY A 230 -2.02 2.53 -5.93
N LEU A 231 -0.73 2.85 -5.79
CA LEU A 231 -0.13 4.14 -6.12
C LEU A 231 -0.42 4.57 -7.56
N ASP A 232 -1.00 5.75 -7.71
CA ASP A 232 -1.44 6.29 -9.00
C ASP A 232 -0.98 7.75 -9.15
N GLY A 233 -1.78 8.71 -8.69
CA GLY A 233 -1.49 10.13 -8.84
C GLY A 233 -0.19 10.55 -8.16
N ILE A 234 0.71 11.14 -8.94
CA ILE A 234 1.96 11.75 -8.46
C ILE A 234 2.17 13.15 -9.02
N GLN A 235 2.72 14.04 -8.20
CA GLN A 235 3.11 15.36 -8.66
C GLN A 235 4.41 15.81 -8.00
N LEU A 236 5.34 16.21 -8.84
CA LEU A 236 6.58 16.82 -8.43
C LEU A 236 6.35 18.31 -8.14
N SER A 237 6.84 18.77 -6.99
CA SER A 237 6.93 20.21 -6.68
C SER A 237 7.78 20.95 -7.72
N PRO A 238 7.56 22.26 -7.98
CA PRO A 238 8.34 23.01 -8.98
C PRO A 238 9.84 23.05 -8.70
N ASP A 239 10.24 23.01 -7.43
CA ASP A 239 11.65 22.92 -7.03
C ASP A 239 12.16 21.47 -6.97
N GLY A 240 11.35 20.51 -7.42
CA GLY A 240 11.56 19.07 -7.45
C GLY A 240 12.10 18.44 -6.17
N LYS A 241 11.95 19.09 -5.00
CA LYS A 241 12.42 18.54 -3.73
C LYS A 241 11.42 17.61 -3.08
N THR A 242 10.14 17.78 -3.38
CA THR A 242 9.04 17.00 -2.79
C THR A 242 8.21 16.34 -3.88
N MET A 243 7.96 15.04 -3.73
CA MET A 243 6.98 14.29 -4.50
C MET A 243 5.70 14.19 -3.66
N TYR A 244 4.59 14.70 -4.19
CA TYR A 244 3.25 14.49 -3.63
C TYR A 244 2.59 13.31 -4.33
N TYR A 245 1.91 12.45 -3.59
CA TYR A 245 1.35 11.25 -4.18
C TYR A 245 0.18 10.68 -3.38
N SER A 246 -0.60 9.83 -4.04
CA SER A 246 -1.67 9.10 -3.38
C SER A 246 -2.03 7.82 -4.14
N PRO A 247 -2.34 6.72 -3.44
CA PRO A 247 -3.01 5.57 -4.02
C PRO A 247 -4.43 5.92 -4.47
N LEU A 248 -4.86 5.36 -5.60
CA LEU A 248 -6.17 5.65 -6.20
C LEU A 248 -7.32 5.32 -5.25
N SER A 249 -7.24 4.17 -4.58
CA SER A 249 -8.26 3.67 -3.65
C SER A 249 -8.04 4.12 -2.21
N THR A 250 -7.64 5.38 -2.04
CA THR A 250 -7.52 6.02 -0.72
C THR A 250 -7.89 7.51 -0.77
N ASN A 251 -8.30 7.99 0.41
CA ASN A 251 -8.57 9.40 0.65
C ASN A 251 -7.37 10.17 1.20
N TYR A 252 -6.16 9.62 1.27
CA TYR A 252 -5.02 10.27 1.93
C TYR A 252 -4.01 10.85 0.93
N LEU A 253 -3.51 12.05 1.20
CA LEU A 253 -2.40 12.64 0.46
C LEU A 253 -1.09 12.43 1.22
N TRP A 254 -0.08 11.96 0.51
CA TRP A 254 1.26 11.73 1.05
C TRP A 254 2.29 12.60 0.34
N SER A 255 3.44 12.77 0.97
CA SER A 255 4.62 13.28 0.28
C SER A 255 5.91 12.67 0.79
N VAL A 256 6.94 12.68 -0.04
CA VAL A 256 8.29 12.26 0.33
C VAL A 256 9.32 13.20 -0.33
N PRO A 257 10.44 13.53 0.35
CA PRO A 257 11.53 14.22 -0.29
C PRO A 257 12.10 13.38 -1.44
N THR A 258 12.26 13.96 -2.62
CA THR A 258 12.69 13.23 -3.82
C THR A 258 14.11 12.68 -3.69
N ALA A 259 14.96 13.28 -2.85
CA ALA A 259 16.27 12.72 -2.50
C ALA A 259 16.15 11.29 -1.92
N ASN A 260 15.10 11.01 -1.14
CA ASN A 260 14.87 9.67 -0.60
C ASN A 260 14.41 8.67 -1.66
N LEU A 261 13.73 9.14 -2.71
CA LEU A 261 13.41 8.31 -3.88
C LEU A 261 14.66 8.03 -4.73
N ARG A 262 15.53 9.03 -4.88
CA ARG A 262 16.73 8.93 -5.72
C ARG A 262 17.87 8.15 -5.08
N GLU A 263 18.05 8.23 -3.78
CA GLU A 263 19.13 7.53 -3.08
C GLU A 263 19.12 6.05 -3.42
N HIS A 264 20.17 5.57 -4.07
CA HIS A 264 20.39 4.17 -4.42
C HIS A 264 21.88 3.85 -4.21
N GLY A 265 22.16 2.68 -3.62
CA GLY A 265 23.51 2.28 -3.22
C GLY A 265 23.75 2.25 -1.70
N ASN A 266 22.94 2.97 -0.92
CA ASN A 266 22.91 2.83 0.54
C ASN A 266 21.92 1.73 0.98
N ALA A 267 22.38 0.77 1.81
CA ALA A 267 21.54 -0.30 2.35
C ALA A 267 20.38 0.22 3.25
N LEU A 268 20.49 1.44 3.76
CA LEU A 268 19.46 2.09 4.59
C LEU A 268 18.48 2.96 3.78
N ALA A 269 18.63 3.03 2.45
CA ALA A 269 17.83 3.92 1.61
C ALA A 269 16.31 3.70 1.76
N GLU A 270 15.87 2.43 1.84
CA GLU A 270 14.46 2.08 2.05
C GLU A 270 13.94 2.58 3.40
N ILE A 271 14.72 2.35 4.47
CA ILE A 271 14.38 2.78 5.83
C ILE A 271 14.26 4.31 5.89
N HIS A 272 15.20 5.02 5.26
CA HIS A 272 15.16 6.48 5.23
C HIS A 272 14.02 7.01 4.37
N ALA A 273 13.65 6.36 3.28
CA ALA A 273 12.51 6.77 2.48
C ALA A 273 11.21 6.59 3.27
N HIS A 274 10.99 5.41 3.85
CA HIS A 274 9.84 5.13 4.71
C HIS A 274 9.73 6.14 5.86
N ALA A 275 10.84 6.38 6.57
CA ALA A 275 10.86 7.29 7.72
C ALA A 275 10.59 8.77 7.36
N ASN A 276 10.74 9.16 6.08
CA ASN A 276 10.53 10.53 5.61
C ASN A 276 9.23 10.71 4.82
N VAL A 277 8.38 9.68 4.77
CA VAL A 277 7.00 9.83 4.26
C VAL A 277 6.20 10.71 5.21
N SER A 278 5.52 11.71 4.65
CA SER A 278 4.63 12.62 5.39
C SER A 278 3.18 12.37 4.97
N ASN A 279 2.29 12.26 5.96
CA ASN A 279 0.84 12.21 5.75
C ASN A 279 0.25 13.63 5.88
N HIS A 280 -0.40 14.11 4.84
CA HIS A 280 -1.08 15.43 4.83
C HIS A 280 -2.56 15.34 5.24
N GLY A 281 -3.02 14.16 5.67
CA GLY A 281 -4.40 13.89 6.02
C GLY A 281 -5.25 13.56 4.81
N GLN A 282 -6.57 13.66 4.99
CA GLN A 282 -7.51 13.31 3.95
C GLN A 282 -7.64 14.42 2.90
N ARG A 283 -7.61 14.05 1.62
CA ARG A 283 -7.79 14.93 0.44
C ARG A 283 -9.25 15.12 0.00
N GLY A 284 -10.19 14.56 0.77
CA GLY A 284 -11.63 14.72 0.56
C GLY A 284 -12.30 13.68 -0.35
N GLY A 285 -11.54 12.78 -0.99
CA GLY A 285 -12.08 11.69 -1.80
C GLY A 285 -10.96 10.90 -2.50
N ASN A 286 -11.34 9.78 -3.12
CA ASN A 286 -10.48 9.05 -4.02
C ASN A 286 -10.24 9.92 -5.25
N ALA A 287 -8.98 10.01 -5.62
CA ALA A 287 -8.53 10.74 -6.79
C ALA A 287 -7.62 9.85 -7.63
N ASN A 288 -7.67 10.10 -8.94
CA ASN A 288 -6.91 9.38 -9.96
C ASN A 288 -5.56 10.10 -10.21
N GLY A 289 -5.22 10.41 -11.46
CA GLY A 289 -4.01 11.16 -11.82
C GLY A 289 -3.93 12.54 -11.16
N PHE A 290 -2.69 13.02 -11.01
CA PHE A 290 -2.41 14.38 -10.55
C PHE A 290 -1.96 15.26 -11.71
N GLU A 291 -1.88 16.57 -11.47
CA GLU A 291 -1.19 17.55 -12.31
C GLU A 291 -0.65 18.68 -11.42
N GLY A 292 0.32 19.45 -11.88
CA GLY A 292 0.87 20.59 -11.16
C GLY A 292 0.98 21.82 -12.03
N ASP A 293 1.16 22.97 -11.39
CA ASP A 293 1.44 24.23 -12.06
C ASP A 293 2.68 24.95 -11.53
N SER A 294 3.03 26.07 -12.17
CA SER A 294 4.21 26.86 -11.78
C SER A 294 4.06 27.58 -10.43
N ASN A 295 2.84 27.71 -9.90
CA ASN A 295 2.58 28.22 -8.56
C ASN A 295 2.81 27.15 -7.46
N GLY A 296 3.02 25.89 -7.86
CA GLY A 296 3.22 24.77 -6.94
C GLY A 296 1.93 24.14 -6.43
N LEU A 297 0.78 24.45 -7.05
CA LEU A 297 -0.48 23.80 -6.74
C LEU A 297 -0.46 22.37 -7.25
N ILE A 298 -0.98 21.44 -6.44
CA ILE A 298 -1.06 20.02 -6.76
C ILE A 298 -2.50 19.68 -7.09
N TYR A 299 -2.86 19.66 -8.36
CA TYR A 299 -4.19 19.32 -8.83
C TYR A 299 -4.43 17.82 -8.69
N GLN A 300 -5.62 17.49 -8.21
CA GLN A 300 -6.05 16.15 -7.85
C GLN A 300 -7.38 15.90 -8.57
N LEU A 301 -7.40 14.90 -9.45
CA LEU A 301 -8.56 14.57 -10.27
C LEU A 301 -9.53 13.71 -9.46
N MET A 302 -10.71 14.23 -9.13
CA MET A 302 -11.62 13.70 -8.10
C MET A 302 -12.92 13.12 -8.69
N PRO A 303 -12.96 11.83 -9.11
CA PRO A 303 -14.17 11.18 -9.60
C PRO A 303 -15.34 11.22 -8.62
N GLU A 304 -15.09 11.01 -7.32
CA GLU A 304 -16.17 11.00 -6.30
C GLU A 304 -16.95 12.31 -6.23
N HIS A 305 -16.32 13.41 -6.61
CA HIS A 305 -16.87 14.75 -6.50
C HIS A 305 -17.25 15.37 -7.83
N ASN A 306 -17.06 14.66 -8.94
CA ASN A 306 -17.17 15.23 -10.28
C ASN A 306 -16.38 16.53 -10.43
N ALA A 307 -15.14 16.52 -9.94
CA ALA A 307 -14.36 17.72 -9.73
C ALA A 307 -12.87 17.50 -9.99
N VAL A 308 -12.15 18.62 -10.04
CA VAL A 308 -10.72 18.70 -9.77
C VAL A 308 -10.56 19.54 -8.51
N TYR A 309 -9.75 19.07 -7.58
CA TYR A 309 -9.29 19.82 -6.41
C TYR A 309 -7.83 20.20 -6.60
N TYR A 310 -7.30 21.11 -5.79
CA TYR A 310 -5.86 21.28 -5.66
C TYR A 310 -5.44 21.29 -4.20
N TYR A 311 -4.29 20.71 -3.89
CA TYR A 311 -3.60 20.92 -2.63
C TYR A 311 -2.62 22.07 -2.79
N ASP A 312 -2.65 23.03 -1.87
CA ASP A 312 -1.71 24.14 -1.82
C ASP A 312 -0.68 23.90 -0.71
N PRO A 313 0.59 23.60 -1.04
CA PRO A 313 1.64 23.43 -0.04
C PRO A 313 1.90 24.67 0.83
N ALA A 314 1.53 25.87 0.37
CA ALA A 314 1.77 27.11 1.11
C ALA A 314 0.85 27.26 2.33
N ASP A 315 -0.38 26.76 2.25
CA ASP A 315 -1.34 26.78 3.35
C ASP A 315 -1.65 25.39 3.94
N GLY A 316 -1.18 24.33 3.27
CA GLY A 316 -1.33 22.94 3.70
C GLY A 316 -2.74 22.37 3.52
N GLN A 317 -3.58 22.97 2.68
CA GLN A 317 -4.99 22.63 2.54
C GLN A 317 -5.36 22.16 1.13
N THR A 318 -6.42 21.35 1.05
CA THR A 318 -7.07 20.99 -0.22
C THR A 318 -8.25 21.90 -0.49
N HIS A 319 -8.30 22.46 -1.70
CA HIS A 319 -9.30 23.41 -2.17
C HIS A 319 -10.02 22.88 -3.41
N GLY A 320 -11.27 23.32 -3.59
CA GLY A 320 -12.00 23.06 -4.83
C GLY A 320 -11.46 23.91 -5.98
N PHE A 321 -11.20 23.31 -7.14
CA PHE A 321 -10.80 24.04 -8.36
C PHE A 321 -11.98 24.22 -9.32
N VAL A 322 -12.45 23.11 -9.89
CA VAL A 322 -13.57 23.08 -10.83
C VAL A 322 -14.45 21.87 -10.52
N ARG A 323 -15.76 22.06 -10.60
CA ARG A 323 -16.75 20.99 -10.45
C ARG A 323 -17.78 21.10 -11.56
N ASP A 324 -18.04 20.00 -12.25
CA ASP A 324 -19.03 19.95 -13.33
C ASP A 324 -19.58 18.52 -13.43
N PRO A 325 -20.91 18.32 -13.56
CA PRO A 325 -21.50 16.98 -13.68
C PRO A 325 -20.95 16.11 -14.82
N ARG A 326 -20.32 16.72 -15.83
CA ARG A 326 -19.65 16.02 -16.94
C ARG A 326 -18.30 15.41 -16.55
N ILE A 327 -17.70 15.84 -15.45
CA ILE A 327 -16.46 15.27 -14.92
C ILE A 327 -16.79 13.94 -14.23
N LEU A 328 -17.06 12.89 -15.00
CA LEU A 328 -17.49 11.61 -14.44
C LEU A 328 -16.34 10.83 -13.80
N TRP A 329 -15.28 10.66 -14.59
CA TRP A 329 -14.01 10.10 -14.15
C TRP A 329 -12.91 10.87 -14.86
N PRO A 330 -12.37 11.93 -14.24
CA PRO A 330 -11.19 12.62 -14.74
C PRO A 330 -9.98 11.70 -14.52
N ASP A 331 -9.37 11.24 -15.60
CA ASP A 331 -8.32 10.22 -15.52
C ASP A 331 -6.93 10.85 -15.50
N GLY A 332 -6.59 11.57 -16.57
CA GLY A 332 -5.42 12.42 -16.69
C GLY A 332 -5.79 13.88 -16.93
N ALA A 333 -4.83 14.75 -16.63
CA ALA A 333 -4.91 16.16 -16.96
C ALA A 333 -3.57 16.67 -17.49
N SER A 334 -3.63 17.73 -18.29
CA SER A 334 -2.46 18.38 -18.83
C SER A 334 -2.67 19.89 -18.91
N ASN A 335 -1.75 20.65 -18.32
CA ASN A 335 -1.72 22.10 -18.48
C ASN A 335 -1.12 22.48 -19.85
N GLY A 336 -1.92 23.17 -20.67
CA GLY A 336 -1.48 23.70 -21.96
C GLY A 336 -0.87 25.10 -21.83
N GLU A 337 0.08 25.43 -22.72
CA GLU A 337 0.68 26.77 -22.81
C GLU A 337 -0.33 27.85 -23.24
N ASP A 338 -1.50 27.45 -23.73
CA ASP A 338 -2.64 28.33 -24.05
C ASP A 338 -3.42 28.81 -22.80
N GLY A 339 -2.98 28.43 -21.60
CA GLY A 339 -3.57 28.82 -20.32
C GLY A 339 -4.82 28.01 -19.95
N TYR A 340 -5.02 26.85 -20.57
CA TYR A 340 -6.08 25.91 -20.21
C TYR A 340 -5.53 24.61 -19.63
N MET A 341 -6.21 24.07 -18.63
CA MET A 341 -6.05 22.69 -18.21
C MET A 341 -7.00 21.82 -19.02
N TYR A 342 -6.47 20.76 -19.64
CA TYR A 342 -7.21 19.75 -20.39
C TYR A 342 -7.36 18.50 -19.56
N ILE A 343 -8.54 17.88 -19.57
CA ILE A 343 -8.89 16.74 -18.73
C ILE A 343 -9.63 15.72 -19.61
N ASN A 344 -9.17 14.47 -19.66
CA ASN A 344 -9.92 13.41 -20.35
C ASN A 344 -10.92 12.74 -19.39
N ILE A 345 -12.11 12.47 -19.91
CA ILE A 345 -13.20 11.82 -19.19
C ILE A 345 -13.52 10.48 -19.86
N ASN A 346 -13.20 9.39 -19.18
CA ASN A 346 -13.26 8.04 -19.75
C ASN A 346 -14.39 7.16 -19.21
N GLN A 347 -15.14 7.66 -18.21
CA GLN A 347 -16.27 6.96 -17.62
C GLN A 347 -15.87 5.59 -16.99
N LEU A 348 -14.67 5.47 -16.43
CA LEU A 348 -14.10 4.19 -15.95
C LEU A 348 -15.03 3.34 -15.05
N PRO A 349 -15.81 3.90 -14.10
CA PRO A 349 -16.72 3.12 -13.25
C PRO A 349 -17.77 2.34 -14.02
N TYR A 350 -18.05 2.72 -15.25
CA TYR A 350 -19.09 2.15 -16.10
C TYR A 350 -18.54 1.13 -17.10
N GLN A 351 -17.24 0.82 -17.06
CA GLN A 351 -16.62 -0.15 -17.96
C GLN A 351 -17.09 -1.59 -17.68
N PRO A 352 -17.03 -2.51 -18.67
CA PRO A 352 -17.52 -3.87 -18.52
C PRO A 352 -16.77 -4.68 -17.46
N ALA A 353 -15.45 -4.45 -17.31
CA ALA A 353 -14.61 -5.14 -16.34
C ALA A 353 -15.10 -4.94 -14.90
N TRP A 354 -15.77 -3.83 -14.60
CA TRP A 354 -16.24 -3.51 -13.25
C TRP A 354 -17.76 -3.69 -13.07
N ASN A 355 -18.47 -4.11 -14.13
CA ASN A 355 -19.93 -4.20 -14.19
C ASN A 355 -20.43 -5.55 -14.75
N ASN A 356 -19.86 -6.67 -14.27
CA ASN A 356 -20.23 -8.04 -14.65
C ASN A 356 -20.17 -8.30 -16.17
N GLY A 357 -19.28 -7.62 -16.88
CA GLY A 357 -19.12 -7.72 -18.33
C GLY A 357 -20.08 -6.85 -19.14
N GLN A 358 -20.90 -6.00 -18.50
CA GLN A 358 -21.77 -5.04 -19.20
C GLN A 358 -21.07 -3.69 -19.33
N ASP A 359 -20.85 -3.22 -20.57
CA ASP A 359 -20.39 -1.86 -20.80
C ASP A 359 -21.55 -0.88 -20.62
N LEU A 360 -21.44 0.00 -19.63
CA LEU A 360 -22.42 1.02 -19.28
C LEU A 360 -21.97 2.42 -19.71
N ARG A 361 -20.79 2.55 -20.34
CA ARG A 361 -20.29 3.83 -20.84
C ARG A 361 -21.08 4.27 -22.07
N THR A 362 -21.13 5.58 -22.28
CA THR A 362 -21.92 6.18 -23.37
C THR A 362 -21.08 7.14 -24.21
N TYR A 363 -20.91 6.82 -25.49
CA TYR A 363 -20.18 7.68 -26.41
C TYR A 363 -20.90 9.00 -26.68
N PRO A 364 -20.15 10.07 -27.01
CA PRO A 364 -18.69 10.11 -27.06
C PRO A 364 -18.04 10.26 -25.68
N GLY A 365 -16.82 9.74 -25.52
CA GLY A 365 -15.92 10.18 -24.46
C GLY A 365 -15.53 11.65 -24.65
N ALA A 366 -15.11 12.32 -23.58
CA ALA A 366 -14.91 13.77 -23.62
C ALA A 366 -13.49 14.18 -23.23
N ILE A 367 -13.01 15.24 -23.86
CA ILE A 367 -11.93 16.08 -23.33
C ILE A 367 -12.60 17.38 -22.90
N LEU A 368 -12.49 17.70 -21.62
CA LEU A 368 -12.94 18.97 -21.06
C LEU A 368 -11.74 19.89 -20.89
N ARG A 369 -11.98 21.20 -20.94
CA ARG A 369 -10.95 22.17 -20.56
C ARG A 369 -11.51 23.30 -19.71
N CYS A 370 -10.70 23.80 -18.79
CA CYS A 370 -11.00 24.98 -17.97
C CYS A 370 -9.79 25.91 -17.95
N ARG A 371 -10.00 27.19 -17.60
CA ARG A 371 -8.92 28.16 -17.42
C ARG A 371 -8.01 27.68 -16.30
N SER A 372 -6.70 27.57 -16.56
CA SER A 372 -5.72 27.25 -15.53
C SER A 372 -5.48 28.45 -14.61
N VAL A 373 -5.15 28.18 -13.34
CA VAL A 373 -4.71 29.23 -12.39
C VAL A 373 -3.33 29.77 -12.79
N ASP A 374 -2.55 28.95 -13.48
CA ASP A 374 -1.19 29.29 -13.96
C ASP A 374 -1.17 30.30 -15.12
N ALA A 375 -2.34 30.68 -15.63
CA ALA A 375 -2.46 31.69 -16.66
C ALA A 375 -2.09 33.08 -16.12
N THR A 376 -0.79 33.37 -16.04
CA THR A 376 -0.36 34.75 -16.27
C THR A 376 -0.87 35.14 -17.66
N PRO A 377 -1.61 36.26 -17.80
CA PRO A 377 -2.05 36.67 -19.12
C PRO A 377 -0.81 37.02 -19.95
N HIS A 378 -0.41 36.14 -20.86
CA HIS A 378 0.49 36.53 -21.93
C HIS A 378 -0.17 37.73 -22.65
N PRO A 379 0.55 38.85 -22.84
CA PRO A 379 0.00 40.02 -23.52
C PRO A 379 -0.10 39.70 -25.02
N LEU A 380 -1.16 39.00 -25.40
CA LEU A 380 -1.58 38.94 -26.79
C LEU A 380 -2.42 40.19 -27.08
N ASP A 381 -1.77 41.06 -27.83
CA ASP A 381 -2.38 41.96 -28.81
C ASP A 381 -2.94 43.31 -28.30
N THR A 382 -2.03 44.30 -28.21
CA THR A 382 -2.40 45.73 -28.19
C THR A 382 -2.69 46.28 -29.60
N SER A 383 -2.93 45.44 -30.61
CA SER A 383 -3.34 45.86 -31.95
C SER A 383 -4.83 45.60 -32.24
N VAL A 384 -5.71 45.78 -31.26
CA VAL A 384 -7.10 46.19 -31.52
C VAL A 384 -7.40 47.43 -30.68
N GLY A 385 -7.23 48.58 -31.31
CA GLY A 385 -7.50 49.88 -30.71
C GLY A 385 -8.94 50.04 -30.23
N LEU A 386 -9.08 50.79 -29.14
CA LEU A 386 -10.14 51.79 -28.95
C LEU A 386 -11.59 51.32 -29.23
N SER A 387 -12.22 50.57 -28.33
CA SER A 387 -13.70 50.60 -28.14
C SER A 387 -14.20 49.75 -26.96
N TRP A 388 -13.71 49.92 -25.72
CA TRP A 388 -14.37 49.30 -24.55
C TRP A 388 -14.47 50.21 -23.31
N GLY A 389 -14.51 51.53 -23.54
CA GLY A 389 -14.75 52.54 -22.51
C GLY A 389 -16.23 52.93 -22.28
N PHE A 390 -17.20 52.28 -22.94
CA PHE A 390 -18.60 52.74 -22.92
C PHE A 390 -19.68 51.68 -22.60
N VAL A 391 -19.33 50.41 -22.37
CA VAL A 391 -20.32 49.34 -22.14
C VAL A 391 -20.45 48.93 -20.66
N ALA A 392 -19.41 49.17 -19.84
CA ALA A 392 -19.43 48.82 -18.41
C ALA A 392 -20.33 49.73 -17.55
N THR A 393 -20.65 50.94 -18.01
CA THR A 393 -21.52 51.89 -17.27
C THR A 393 -23.01 51.70 -17.57
N TRP A 394 -23.37 50.92 -18.59
CA TRP A 394 -24.77 50.65 -18.97
C TRP A 394 -25.32 49.37 -18.34
N ALA A 395 -24.49 48.32 -18.19
CA ALA A 395 -24.91 47.04 -17.60
C ALA A 395 -25.15 47.13 -16.07
N ILE A 396 -24.34 47.90 -15.35
CA ILE A 396 -24.47 48.07 -13.89
C ILE A 396 -25.69 48.94 -13.53
N ASN A 397 -26.05 49.92 -14.37
CA ASN A 397 -27.25 50.75 -14.16
C ASN A 397 -28.56 50.07 -14.59
N SER A 398 -28.50 49.03 -15.43
CA SER A 398 -29.68 48.29 -15.90
C SER A 398 -30.11 47.20 -14.90
N LEU A 399 -29.16 46.57 -14.20
CA LEU A 399 -29.45 45.59 -13.13
C LEU A 399 -29.96 46.25 -11.84
N LEU A 400 -29.56 47.48 -11.54
CA LEU A 400 -30.08 48.26 -10.40
C LEU A 400 -31.47 48.89 -10.64
N ARG A 401 -31.95 48.93 -11.90
CA ARG A 401 -33.32 49.37 -12.25
C ARG A 401 -34.32 48.22 -12.29
N ALA A 402 -33.88 46.98 -12.54
CA ALA A 402 -34.75 45.80 -12.57
C ALA A 402 -35.16 45.30 -11.17
N TYR A 403 -34.39 45.60 -10.12
CA TYR A 403 -34.71 45.20 -8.74
C TYR A 403 -35.62 46.21 -8.00
N ARG A 404 -35.97 47.34 -8.64
CA ARG A 404 -36.73 48.45 -8.01
C ARG A 404 -38.18 48.58 -8.46
N ASN A 405 -38.62 47.79 -9.45
CA ASN A 405 -39.97 47.87 -10.00
C ASN A 405 -40.52 46.46 -10.29
N SER A 406 -41.08 45.78 -9.29
CA SER A 406 -42.21 44.86 -9.50
C SER A 406 -42.99 44.63 -8.20
N PRO A 407 -44.34 44.57 -8.23
CA PRO A 407 -45.19 44.71 -7.05
C PRO A 407 -45.66 43.37 -6.48
N HIS A 408 -45.72 43.27 -5.15
CA HIS A 408 -46.51 42.27 -4.43
C HIS A 408 -48.02 42.53 -4.56
N PRO A 409 -48.85 41.47 -4.42
CA PRO A 409 -49.91 41.55 -3.42
C PRO A 409 -50.13 40.27 -2.57
N TYR A 410 -50.32 40.53 -1.26
CA TYR A 410 -51.19 39.93 -0.21
C TYR A 410 -52.43 39.12 -0.71
N SER A 411 -53.14 38.20 -0.02
CA SER A 411 -53.27 37.78 1.41
C SER A 411 -54.31 36.62 1.57
N THR A 412 -54.18 35.84 2.67
CA THR A 412 -55.21 35.18 3.56
C THR A 412 -56.14 34.04 3.10
N SER A 413 -56.19 32.92 3.87
CA SER A 413 -57.25 32.66 4.89
C SER A 413 -57.08 31.31 5.66
N HIS A 414 -57.51 31.31 6.93
CA HIS A 414 -57.50 30.26 7.95
C HIS A 414 -58.62 29.19 7.81
N HIS A 415 -58.42 27.97 8.34
CA HIS A 415 -59.30 27.37 9.37
C HIS A 415 -58.74 26.12 10.09
N THR A 416 -59.16 26.03 11.34
CA THR A 416 -58.91 25.15 12.50
C THR A 416 -59.53 23.75 12.47
N LEU A 417 -58.97 22.78 13.24
CA LEU A 417 -59.72 21.96 14.23
C LEU A 417 -58.81 21.17 15.19
N ARG A 418 -59.35 20.90 16.38
CA ARG A 418 -58.73 20.57 17.68
C ARG A 418 -59.19 19.18 18.18
N ASP A 419 -58.36 18.57 19.03
CA ASP A 419 -58.69 17.84 20.27
C ASP A 419 -58.93 16.30 20.37
N LYS A 420 -58.34 15.78 21.48
CA LYS A 420 -58.63 14.57 22.34
C LYS A 420 -57.92 13.25 21.96
N VAL A 421 -57.23 12.51 22.85
CA VAL A 421 -57.49 12.13 24.26
C VAL A 421 -56.19 11.84 25.07
N ARG A 422 -56.25 12.11 26.39
CA ARG A 422 -55.29 11.85 27.50
C ARG A 422 -55.19 10.36 27.91
N SER A 423 -54.05 9.92 28.49
CA SER A 423 -53.99 9.49 29.92
C SER A 423 -52.61 8.99 30.43
N ARG A 424 -52.14 9.67 31.50
CA ARG A 424 -51.50 9.20 32.75
C ARG A 424 -50.20 8.35 32.78
N ALA A 425 -49.22 8.90 33.51
CA ALA A 425 -48.04 8.27 34.14
C ALA A 425 -48.41 7.54 35.47
N PRO A 426 -47.51 6.80 36.19
CA PRO A 426 -46.33 7.41 36.85
C PRO A 426 -45.02 6.58 36.91
N VAL A 427 -44.00 7.32 37.32
CA VAL A 427 -42.58 7.08 37.65
C VAL A 427 -42.30 5.91 38.62
N SER A 428 -41.19 5.19 38.38
CA SER A 428 -40.26 4.79 39.45
C SER A 428 -38.81 4.72 38.94
N SER A 429 -37.95 5.39 39.69
CA SER A 429 -36.50 5.58 39.64
C SER A 429 -35.63 4.31 39.65
N ILE A 430 -34.44 4.38 39.01
CA ILE A 430 -33.10 3.99 39.55
C ILE A 430 -31.99 4.52 38.59
N THR A 431 -31.24 5.49 39.11
CA THR A 431 -29.76 5.67 39.16
C THR A 431 -28.84 5.27 37.98
N THR A 432 -28.19 6.30 37.40
CA THR A 432 -26.75 6.49 37.00
C THR A 432 -26.07 5.42 36.11
N VAL A 433 -25.40 5.73 34.99
CA VAL A 433 -24.09 6.38 34.85
C VAL A 433 -23.91 6.95 33.42
N HIS A 434 -23.40 8.19 33.33
CA HIS A 434 -22.87 8.80 32.11
C HIS A 434 -21.52 8.17 31.73
N HIS A 435 -21.32 7.80 30.47
CA HIS A 435 -20.01 7.78 29.83
C HIS A 435 -20.09 8.42 28.45
N SER A 436 -19.31 9.48 28.28
CA SER A 436 -18.90 10.06 27.01
C SER A 436 -17.73 9.25 26.48
N THR A 437 -17.74 8.85 25.21
CA THR A 437 -16.50 8.47 24.52
C THR A 437 -16.57 8.81 23.05
N THR A 438 -15.57 9.58 22.63
CA THR A 438 -15.23 9.97 21.27
C THR A 438 -14.04 9.11 20.82
N VAL A 439 -13.99 8.77 19.52
CA VAL A 439 -12.85 8.34 18.67
C VAL A 439 -12.16 7.00 18.98
N ALA A 440 -12.09 6.13 17.95
CA ALA A 440 -10.84 5.58 17.36
C ALA A 440 -11.09 4.24 16.68
N TYR A 441 -10.82 4.14 15.36
CA TYR A 441 -10.44 2.89 14.71
C TYR A 441 -9.54 3.17 13.51
N GLN A 442 -8.24 2.89 13.68
CA GLN A 442 -7.34 2.30 12.68
C GLN A 442 -6.05 1.90 13.41
N ALA A 443 -5.73 0.59 13.42
CA ALA A 443 -4.38 0.03 13.21
C ALA A 443 -4.35 -1.47 13.56
N GLU A 444 -4.41 -2.32 12.52
CA GLU A 444 -3.83 -3.67 12.52
C GLU A 444 -3.23 -3.89 11.12
N ALA A 445 -1.90 -3.87 11.00
CA ALA A 445 -1.10 -4.70 10.08
C ALA A 445 0.36 -4.22 10.08
N GLU A 446 1.28 -5.03 10.63
CA GLU A 446 2.53 -5.50 9.99
C GLU A 446 3.52 -6.07 11.03
N ALA A 447 3.85 -7.35 10.89
CA ALA A 447 5.11 -7.92 11.37
C ALA A 447 5.38 -9.29 10.70
N TYR A 448 6.20 -9.32 9.63
CA TYR A 448 7.06 -10.48 9.35
C TYR A 448 8.25 -10.12 8.43
N ALA A 449 9.44 -10.63 8.82
CA ALA A 449 10.78 -10.57 8.21
C ALA A 449 11.59 -9.27 8.50
N ALA A 450 12.79 -9.30 9.10
CA ALA A 450 13.75 -10.40 9.26
C ALA A 450 14.70 -10.18 10.46
N SER A 451 15.19 -11.29 11.02
CA SER A 451 16.32 -11.35 11.95
C SER A 451 17.18 -12.56 11.59
N THR A 452 18.51 -12.43 11.41
CA THR A 452 19.61 -12.91 12.29
C THR A 452 20.91 -13.16 11.45
N PRO A 453 22.11 -13.49 12.01
CA PRO A 453 23.21 -12.55 12.25
C PRO A 453 24.61 -13.01 11.74
N SER A 454 25.62 -12.15 11.87
CA SER A 454 27.08 -12.31 11.59
C SER A 454 27.83 -13.27 12.56
N ASN A 455 28.89 -14.04 12.22
CA ASN A 455 30.35 -13.71 12.08
C ASN A 455 31.21 -15.04 12.13
N PRO A 456 32.58 -15.13 12.01
CA PRO A 456 33.62 -14.30 11.33
C PRO A 456 34.77 -15.09 10.58
N THR A 457 35.57 -14.34 9.79
CA THR A 457 37.02 -14.48 9.40
C THR A 457 37.60 -15.73 8.70
N ALA A 458 38.09 -15.55 7.45
CA ALA A 458 39.39 -16.07 6.95
C ALA A 458 39.85 -15.29 5.71
N SER A 459 41.15 -14.95 5.66
CA SER A 459 41.81 -14.19 4.59
C SER A 459 42.52 -15.12 3.59
N SER A 460 42.49 -14.76 2.30
CA SER A 460 43.63 -14.68 1.36
C SER A 460 43.25 -14.95 -0.10
N SER A 461 43.91 -14.18 -0.95
CA SER A 461 43.83 -14.02 -2.41
C SER A 461 43.75 -15.29 -3.27
N THR A 462 42.98 -15.24 -4.36
CA THR A 462 43.36 -15.79 -5.67
C THR A 462 42.49 -15.20 -6.79
N ALA A 463 43.11 -14.95 -7.95
CA ALA A 463 42.58 -14.23 -9.09
C ALA A 463 41.44 -14.96 -9.83
N LEU A 464 40.56 -14.17 -10.46
CA LEU A 464 39.45 -14.61 -11.31
C LEU A 464 39.96 -15.28 -12.61
N PRO A 465 39.41 -16.43 -13.03
CA PRO A 465 39.65 -16.96 -14.37
C PRO A 465 38.66 -16.35 -15.38
N THR A 466 39.18 -15.97 -16.55
CA THR A 466 38.41 -15.51 -17.71
C THR A 466 37.59 -16.66 -18.31
N MET A 467 36.35 -16.38 -18.71
CA MET A 467 35.41 -17.36 -19.26
C MET A 467 35.64 -17.56 -20.77
N ASP A 468 35.89 -18.81 -21.18
CA ASP A 468 36.08 -19.22 -22.58
C ASP A 468 34.72 -19.60 -23.22
N MET A 469 34.20 -18.68 -24.04
CA MET A 469 32.88 -18.77 -24.71
C MET A 469 32.74 -19.96 -25.67
N ASN A 470 33.83 -20.60 -26.09
CA ASN A 470 33.76 -21.76 -27.00
C ASN A 470 33.47 -23.08 -26.26
N LYS A 471 33.80 -23.18 -24.96
CA LYS A 471 33.42 -24.35 -24.15
C LYS A 471 31.93 -24.37 -23.79
N PHE A 472 31.33 -23.19 -23.60
CA PHE A 472 29.91 -23.06 -23.30
C PHE A 472 29.02 -23.51 -24.47
N ALA A 473 29.39 -23.14 -25.71
CA ALA A 473 28.67 -23.57 -26.92
C ALA A 473 28.75 -25.10 -27.16
N SER A 474 29.89 -25.73 -26.85
CA SER A 474 30.07 -27.18 -27.01
C SER A 474 29.26 -28.02 -25.99
N SER A 475 28.95 -27.46 -24.82
CA SER A 475 28.15 -28.13 -23.79
C SER A 475 26.66 -28.15 -24.13
N PHE A 476 26.18 -27.18 -24.91
CA PHE A 476 24.78 -27.10 -25.35
C PHE A 476 24.47 -28.03 -26.55
N GLN A 477 25.42 -28.21 -27.48
CA GLN A 477 25.25 -29.13 -28.61
C GLN A 477 25.24 -30.62 -28.20
N ASN A 478 25.90 -30.97 -27.08
CA ASN A 478 25.88 -32.34 -26.54
C ASN A 478 24.66 -32.65 -25.66
N PHE A 479 23.89 -31.63 -25.23
CA PHE A 479 22.63 -31.84 -24.52
C PHE A 479 21.50 -32.31 -25.45
N GLY A 480 21.53 -31.89 -26.72
CA GLY A 480 20.50 -32.20 -27.72
C GLY A 480 20.54 -33.61 -28.33
N LYS A 481 21.52 -34.45 -27.99
CA LYS A 481 21.67 -35.80 -28.59
C LYS A 481 21.51 -36.99 -27.63
N THR A 482 21.22 -36.75 -26.35
CA THR A 482 21.09 -37.84 -25.35
C THR A 482 19.72 -37.90 -24.67
N VAL A 483 18.73 -37.09 -25.09
CA VAL A 483 17.36 -37.15 -24.55
C VAL A 483 16.42 -37.77 -25.58
N SER A 484 16.54 -39.08 -25.82
CA SER A 484 15.52 -39.84 -26.56
C SER A 484 15.14 -41.20 -25.96
N SER A 485 15.50 -41.50 -24.71
CA SER A 485 15.09 -42.79 -24.11
C SER A 485 14.95 -42.86 -22.58
N SER A 486 14.82 -41.74 -21.86
CA SER A 486 14.47 -41.77 -20.43
C SER A 486 13.35 -40.80 -20.08
N VAL A 487 12.12 -41.29 -20.14
CA VAL A 487 10.96 -40.55 -19.62
C VAL A 487 11.04 -40.54 -18.10
N SER A 488 11.39 -39.39 -17.53
CA SER A 488 11.49 -39.18 -16.07
C SER A 488 10.12 -39.33 -15.39
N PRO A 489 10.04 -39.96 -14.20
CA PRO A 489 8.84 -39.99 -13.36
C PRO A 489 8.24 -38.60 -13.05
N PHE A 490 9.06 -37.53 -13.14
CA PHE A 490 8.61 -36.14 -12.99
C PHE A 490 7.72 -35.69 -14.15
N ALA A 491 8.13 -35.92 -15.40
CA ALA A 491 7.38 -35.50 -16.58
C ALA A 491 6.00 -36.18 -16.68
N GLN A 492 5.91 -37.44 -16.20
CA GLN A 492 4.68 -38.22 -16.20
C GLN A 492 3.68 -37.70 -15.15
N ARG A 493 4.16 -37.34 -13.95
CA ARG A 493 3.33 -36.71 -12.91
C ARG A 493 2.82 -35.34 -13.33
N SER A 494 3.67 -34.52 -13.96
CA SER A 494 3.28 -33.20 -14.47
C SER A 494 2.23 -33.30 -15.58
N GLN A 495 2.35 -34.26 -16.50
CA GLN A 495 1.34 -34.50 -17.54
C GLN A 495 -0.01 -34.93 -16.98
N GLN A 496 -0.03 -35.77 -15.92
CA GLN A 496 -1.27 -36.18 -15.28
C GLN A 496 -1.92 -35.04 -14.49
N TRP A 497 -1.13 -34.25 -13.75
CA TRP A 497 -1.61 -33.06 -13.04
C TRP A 497 -2.24 -32.02 -13.98
N ILE A 498 -1.65 -31.80 -15.17
CA ILE A 498 -2.18 -30.93 -16.22
C ILE A 498 -3.53 -31.46 -16.76
N ARG A 499 -3.69 -32.79 -16.90
CA ARG A 499 -4.94 -33.41 -17.36
C ARG A 499 -6.08 -33.29 -16.35
N GLU A 500 -5.77 -33.34 -15.06
CA GLU A 500 -6.76 -33.17 -13.97
C GLU A 500 -7.27 -31.72 -13.87
N GLN A 501 -6.39 -30.72 -14.02
CA GLN A 501 -6.75 -29.29 -13.98
C GLN A 501 -7.57 -28.83 -15.20
N THR A 502 -7.49 -29.55 -16.32
CA THR A 502 -8.15 -29.23 -17.60
C THR A 502 -9.44 -30.03 -17.85
N GLY A 503 -9.90 -30.81 -16.85
CA GLY A 503 -11.15 -31.58 -16.94
C GLY A 503 -11.17 -32.71 -17.98
N SER A 504 -10.01 -33.09 -18.51
CA SER A 504 -9.87 -34.04 -19.63
C SER A 504 -9.46 -35.45 -19.17
N SER A 505 -9.74 -35.81 -17.91
CA SER A 505 -9.32 -37.09 -17.34
C SER A 505 -10.08 -38.28 -17.94
N VAL A 506 -9.36 -39.12 -18.70
CA VAL A 506 -9.81 -40.48 -19.06
C VAL A 506 -9.48 -41.40 -17.88
N GLY A 507 -10.31 -41.36 -16.84
CA GLY A 507 -10.16 -42.18 -15.62
C GLY A 507 -10.69 -41.48 -14.36
N GLU A 508 -11.22 -42.27 -13.43
CA GLU A 508 -11.70 -41.82 -12.12
C GLU A 508 -10.50 -41.43 -11.23
N LYS A 509 -10.55 -40.23 -10.63
CA LYS A 509 -9.49 -39.70 -9.76
C LYS A 509 -9.35 -40.63 -8.55
N THR A 510 -8.14 -41.10 -8.24
CA THR A 510 -7.96 -41.91 -7.02
C THR A 510 -8.37 -41.10 -5.80
N GLU A 511 -9.38 -41.59 -5.08
CA GLU A 511 -9.91 -40.95 -3.88
C GLU A 511 -8.94 -41.12 -2.70
N LEU A 512 -8.86 -40.08 -1.87
CA LEU A 512 -8.11 -40.16 -0.61
C LEU A 512 -9.02 -40.73 0.48
N PRO A 513 -8.49 -41.53 1.42
CA PRO A 513 -9.28 -42.00 2.56
C PRO A 513 -9.90 -40.86 3.36
N HIS A 514 -11.12 -41.06 3.87
CA HIS A 514 -11.86 -40.02 4.59
C HIS A 514 -11.09 -39.49 5.82
N ASP A 515 -10.51 -40.40 6.62
CA ASP A 515 -9.70 -40.07 7.79
C ASP A 515 -8.50 -39.18 7.43
N TYR A 516 -7.91 -39.36 6.24
CA TYR A 516 -6.80 -38.54 5.76
C TYR A 516 -7.26 -37.10 5.48
N ILE A 517 -8.40 -36.95 4.79
CA ILE A 517 -8.99 -35.64 4.45
C ILE A 517 -9.39 -34.87 5.72
N GLU A 518 -9.93 -35.57 6.72
CA GLU A 518 -10.23 -34.96 8.03
C GLU A 518 -8.97 -34.42 8.70
N LEU A 519 -7.88 -35.21 8.70
CA LEU A 519 -6.60 -34.80 9.25
C LEU A 519 -6.00 -33.61 8.49
N GLU A 520 -6.07 -33.57 7.16
CA GLU A 520 -5.62 -32.41 6.37
C GLU A 520 -6.35 -31.13 6.78
N THR A 521 -7.68 -31.21 6.91
CA THR A 521 -8.52 -30.08 7.32
C THR A 521 -8.11 -29.56 8.70
N ARG A 522 -7.86 -30.47 9.64
CA ARG A 522 -7.45 -30.12 11.01
C ARG A 522 -6.03 -29.55 11.06
N ILE A 523 -5.11 -30.06 10.24
CA ILE A 523 -3.74 -29.53 10.13
C ILE A 523 -3.74 -28.12 9.53
N ASP A 524 -4.53 -27.88 8.48
CA ASP A 524 -4.65 -26.55 7.89
C ASP A 524 -5.24 -25.53 8.86
N ALA A 525 -6.26 -25.92 9.63
CA ALA A 525 -6.81 -25.11 10.70
C ALA A 525 -5.79 -24.83 11.81
N LEU A 526 -5.01 -25.84 12.23
CA LEU A 526 -3.97 -25.69 13.25
C LEU A 526 -2.84 -24.76 12.77
N LYS A 527 -2.43 -24.87 11.50
CA LYS A 527 -1.43 -24.00 10.87
C LYS A 527 -1.90 -22.54 10.81
N GLN A 528 -3.13 -22.30 10.36
CA GLN A 528 -3.70 -20.95 10.33
C GLN A 528 -3.80 -20.36 11.75
N THR A 529 -4.16 -21.16 12.74
CA THR A 529 -4.21 -20.74 14.14
C THR A 529 -2.83 -20.32 14.64
N HIS A 530 -1.79 -21.11 14.33
CA HIS A 530 -0.42 -20.78 14.71
C HIS A 530 0.04 -19.46 14.07
N GLN A 531 -0.20 -19.30 12.77
CA GLN A 531 0.18 -18.10 12.02
C GLN A 531 -0.53 -16.84 12.53
N LYS A 532 -1.85 -16.90 12.74
CA LYS A 532 -2.64 -15.75 13.22
C LYS A 532 -2.21 -15.33 14.63
N LEU A 533 -2.04 -16.28 15.54
CA LEU A 533 -1.65 -15.96 16.91
C LEU A 533 -0.22 -15.41 16.95
N LEU A 534 0.70 -15.97 16.15
CA LEU A 534 2.07 -15.46 16.04
C LEU A 534 2.12 -14.04 15.49
N ALA A 535 1.29 -13.69 14.50
CA ALA A 535 1.26 -12.35 13.91
C ALA A 535 0.91 -11.25 14.93
N ALA A 536 -0.02 -11.53 15.86
CA ALA A 536 -0.37 -10.58 16.92
C ALA A 536 0.67 -10.58 18.05
N THR A 537 1.10 -11.76 18.48
CA THR A 537 1.95 -11.92 19.68
C THR A 537 3.44 -11.71 19.43
N SER A 538 3.91 -11.75 18.18
CA SER A 538 5.31 -11.41 17.85
C SER A 538 5.67 -10.00 18.27
N GLN A 539 4.66 -9.14 18.43
CA GLN A 539 4.85 -7.78 18.89
C GLN A 539 5.46 -7.71 20.29
N TYR A 540 5.30 -8.74 21.16
CA TYR A 540 6.01 -8.84 22.44
C TYR A 540 7.54 -8.91 22.32
N ALA A 541 8.09 -9.07 21.11
CA ALA A 541 9.52 -8.93 20.84
C ALA A 541 9.97 -7.49 20.55
N ASN A 542 9.03 -6.56 20.35
CA ASN A 542 9.30 -5.15 20.10
C ASN A 542 9.10 -4.32 21.37
N GLU A 543 10.20 -3.94 22.05
CA GLU A 543 10.13 -3.18 23.31
C GLU A 543 9.23 -1.92 23.25
N ALA A 544 9.10 -1.27 22.09
CA ALA A 544 8.30 -0.05 21.94
C ALA A 544 6.84 -0.27 21.50
N TYR A 545 6.29 -1.50 21.57
CA TYR A 545 4.96 -1.77 21.02
C TYR A 545 3.80 -1.02 21.66
N ASP A 546 3.93 -0.66 22.93
CA ASP A 546 2.94 0.12 23.68
C ASP A 546 3.23 1.62 23.62
N TYR A 547 4.38 2.00 23.05
CA TYR A 547 4.84 3.37 22.89
C TYR A 547 5.35 3.61 21.47
N PRO A 548 4.45 3.65 20.47
CA PRO A 548 4.83 3.96 19.09
C PRO A 548 5.53 5.33 19.03
N PRO A 549 6.48 5.53 18.11
CA PRO A 549 7.34 6.71 18.08
C PRO A 549 6.51 8.00 17.97
N ASN A 550 6.39 8.71 19.10
CA ASN A 550 5.85 10.06 19.13
C ASN A 550 6.96 11.03 18.74
N ILE A 551 6.73 11.82 17.69
CA ILE A 551 7.64 12.79 17.04
C ILE A 551 8.15 13.91 17.98
N ARG A 552 7.78 13.91 19.27
CA ARG A 552 8.07 14.97 20.24
C ARG A 552 9.06 14.63 21.35
N GLU A 553 9.52 13.39 21.49
CA GLU A 553 10.62 13.10 22.42
C GLU A 553 11.94 13.60 21.83
N SER A 554 12.46 14.69 22.41
CA SER A 554 13.73 15.27 21.99
C SER A 554 14.87 14.32 22.33
N PHE A 555 15.85 14.16 21.44
CA PHE A 555 17.07 13.36 21.67
C PHE A 555 17.84 13.72 22.97
N GLN A 556 17.51 14.85 23.61
CA GLN A 556 18.04 15.26 24.92
C GLN A 556 17.41 14.50 26.12
N ASP A 557 16.21 13.92 25.98
CA ASP A 557 15.52 13.17 27.05
C ASP A 557 15.93 11.69 27.10
N LEU A 558 16.37 11.12 25.97
CA LEU A 558 16.87 9.72 25.91
C LEU A 558 18.21 9.50 26.64
N GLY A 559 18.92 10.56 27.03
CA GLY A 559 20.27 10.50 27.60
C GLY A 559 20.36 10.52 29.12
N LYS A 560 19.24 10.65 29.86
CA LYS A 560 19.26 10.75 31.33
C LYS A 560 18.79 9.44 31.97
N SER A 561 19.65 8.76 32.73
CA SER A 561 19.28 7.52 33.43
C SER A 561 18.25 7.81 34.54
N ILE A 562 17.02 7.35 34.34
CA ILE A 562 15.90 7.51 35.28
C ILE A 562 15.86 6.36 36.27
N SER A 563 16.06 5.13 35.81
CA SER A 563 16.19 3.93 36.66
C SER A 563 17.19 4.10 37.82
N GLU A 564 18.34 4.75 37.59
CA GLU A 564 19.35 5.00 38.65
C GLU A 564 18.89 6.06 39.66
N LYS A 565 18.23 7.13 39.19
CA LYS A 565 17.65 8.17 40.05
C LYS A 565 16.47 7.65 40.85
N VAL A 566 15.59 6.86 40.25
CA VAL A 566 14.45 6.20 40.90
C VAL A 566 14.93 5.21 41.96
N ASN A 567 15.98 4.43 41.68
CA ASN A 567 16.56 3.50 42.66
C ASN A 567 17.19 4.25 43.85
N LEU A 568 17.86 5.38 43.61
CA LEU A 568 18.39 6.24 44.67
C LEU A 568 17.27 6.91 45.49
N LEU A 569 16.22 7.39 44.84
CA LEU A 569 15.04 8.00 45.48
C LEU A 569 14.26 6.98 46.32
N SER A 570 14.11 5.75 45.85
CA SER A 570 13.43 4.67 46.56
C SER A 570 14.12 4.26 47.88
N LYS A 571 15.38 4.66 48.06
CA LYS A 571 16.22 4.36 49.23
C LYS A 571 16.46 5.58 50.12
N ALA A 572 15.96 6.76 49.74
CA ALA A 572 16.13 7.98 50.53
C ALA A 572 15.20 7.97 51.75
N ASN A 573 15.76 8.21 52.94
CA ASN A 573 15.02 8.28 54.21
C ASN A 573 14.84 9.73 54.71
N SER A 574 15.30 10.73 53.95
CA SER A 574 15.16 12.14 54.28
C SER A 574 15.08 13.04 53.03
N ALA A 575 14.49 14.23 53.18
CA ALA A 575 14.39 15.22 52.09
C ALA A 575 15.77 15.65 51.54
N ALA A 576 16.82 15.62 52.38
CA ALA A 576 18.18 15.94 51.96
C ALA A 576 18.80 14.84 51.08
N GLU A 577 18.51 13.56 51.37
CA GLU A 577 18.96 12.42 50.56
C GLU A 577 18.22 12.37 49.22
N ALA A 578 16.93 12.71 49.19
CA ALA A 578 16.14 12.82 47.96
C ALA A 578 16.68 13.94 47.05
N GLN A 579 17.01 15.11 47.62
CA GLN A 579 17.62 16.22 46.88
C GLN A 579 18.99 15.85 46.29
N ALA A 580 19.82 15.09 47.02
CA ALA A 580 21.12 14.63 46.53
C ALA A 580 20.96 13.64 45.35
N ALA A 581 19.99 12.71 45.42
CA ALA A 581 19.69 11.75 44.36
C ALA A 581 19.21 12.43 43.05
N LEU A 582 18.45 13.53 43.15
CA LEU A 582 17.95 14.28 41.99
C LEU A 582 19.07 14.98 41.19
N THR A 583 20.13 15.41 41.88
CA THR A 583 21.23 16.20 41.31
C THR A 583 22.42 15.38 40.80
N ALA A 584 22.41 14.05 40.99
CA ALA A 584 23.48 13.17 40.52
C ALA A 584 23.58 13.15 38.97
N PRO A 585 24.80 13.17 38.39
CA PRO A 585 25.01 13.11 36.94
C PRO A 585 24.59 11.73 36.38
N PRO A 586 23.93 11.69 35.19
CA PRO A 586 23.40 10.44 34.63
C PRO A 586 24.50 9.53 34.09
N SER A 587 24.34 8.21 34.23
CA SER A 587 25.18 7.19 33.58
C SER A 587 24.58 6.70 32.25
N ALA A 588 25.46 6.31 31.32
CA ALA A 588 25.18 6.16 29.88
C ALA A 588 24.45 4.86 29.45
N LYS A 589 23.47 4.37 30.21
CA LYS A 589 22.63 3.24 29.73
C LYS A 589 21.35 3.78 29.08
N PRO A 590 21.01 3.34 27.84
CA PRO A 590 19.75 3.68 27.19
C PRO A 590 18.57 3.24 28.07
N GLN A 591 17.60 4.13 28.26
CA GLN A 591 16.36 3.81 28.99
C GLN A 591 15.42 2.95 28.13
N PRO A 592 14.64 2.04 28.74
CA PRO A 592 13.65 1.26 28.02
C PRO A 592 12.58 2.14 27.37
N LYS A 593 12.11 1.71 26.20
CA LYS A 593 11.17 2.44 25.34
C LYS A 593 9.72 1.99 25.52
N THR A 594 9.34 1.58 26.73
CA THR A 594 7.93 1.23 27.01
C THR A 594 7.14 2.47 27.40
N PHE A 595 5.82 2.42 27.25
CA PHE A 595 4.95 3.56 27.59
C PHE A 595 5.00 3.95 29.07
N PRO A 596 4.97 3.01 30.05
CA PRO A 596 5.18 3.34 31.46
C PRO A 596 6.51 4.06 31.72
N HIS A 597 7.61 3.63 31.10
CA HIS A 597 8.89 4.33 31.24
C HIS A 597 8.81 5.75 30.67
N ALA A 598 8.09 5.99 29.57
CA ALA A 598 7.87 7.33 29.02
C ALA A 598 7.08 8.24 29.99
N ILE A 599 6.02 7.72 30.61
CA ILE A 599 5.25 8.44 31.64
C ILE A 599 6.14 8.75 32.86
N ALA A 600 7.00 7.81 33.27
CA ALA A 600 7.94 8.00 34.36
C ALA A 600 8.91 9.18 34.06
N ARG A 601 9.44 9.28 32.83
CA ARG A 601 10.31 10.41 32.45
C ARG A 601 9.59 11.75 32.51
N ALA A 602 8.40 11.82 31.91
CA ALA A 602 7.61 13.04 31.86
C ALA A 602 7.26 13.53 33.27
N SER A 603 6.84 12.60 34.14
CA SER A 603 6.48 12.89 35.53
C SER A 603 7.68 13.36 36.34
N LEU A 604 8.85 12.71 36.20
CA LEU A 604 10.07 13.12 36.88
C LEU A 604 10.57 14.49 36.40
N ALA A 605 10.52 14.76 35.10
CA ALA A 605 10.90 16.06 34.54
C ALA A 605 9.98 17.18 35.03
N GLY A 606 8.67 16.91 35.13
CA GLY A 606 7.69 17.83 35.71
C GLY A 606 7.98 18.12 37.18
N SER A 607 8.25 17.08 37.98
CA SER A 607 8.60 17.22 39.40
C SER A 607 9.87 18.08 39.61
N GLN A 608 10.92 17.84 38.81
CA GLN A 608 12.15 18.64 38.85
C GLN A 608 11.89 20.10 38.50
N SER A 609 11.10 20.36 37.47
CA SER A 609 10.78 21.72 37.02
C SER A 609 10.03 22.51 38.10
N LEU A 610 9.05 21.88 38.76
CA LEU A 610 8.30 22.48 39.87
C LEU A 610 9.19 22.74 41.10
N THR A 611 10.07 21.78 41.41
CA THR A 611 11.01 21.91 42.53
C THR A 611 11.97 23.08 42.30
N MET A 612 12.51 23.23 41.08
CA MET A 612 13.40 24.35 40.73
C MET A 612 12.68 25.70 40.67
N ALA A 613 11.38 25.72 40.37
CA ALA A 613 10.56 26.93 40.39
C ALA A 613 10.20 27.40 41.81
N THR A 614 10.41 26.55 42.82
CA THR A 614 10.13 26.89 44.22
C THR A 614 11.20 27.85 44.75
N PRO A 615 10.85 29.02 45.33
CA PRO A 615 11.82 30.01 45.80
C PRO A 615 12.82 29.47 46.84
N GLN A 616 14.09 29.86 46.71
CA GLN A 616 15.14 29.53 47.69
C GLN A 616 14.77 30.07 49.07
N GLY A 617 14.63 29.17 50.06
CA GLY A 617 14.23 29.49 51.43
C GLY A 617 12.82 29.03 51.81
N SER A 618 12.04 28.47 50.88
CA SER A 618 10.80 27.74 51.22
C SER A 618 11.12 26.47 52.00
N THR A 619 10.41 26.25 53.10
CA THR A 619 10.53 25.03 53.93
C THR A 619 9.48 23.97 53.59
N GLU A 620 8.49 24.31 52.77
CA GLU A 620 7.39 23.43 52.38
C GLU A 620 7.60 22.94 50.93
N PRO A 621 7.71 21.61 50.71
CA PRO A 621 7.86 21.05 49.37
C PRO A 621 6.54 21.12 48.57
N ASP A 622 6.62 21.40 47.26
CA ASP A 622 5.45 21.52 46.38
C ASP A 622 4.66 20.18 46.33
N PRO A 623 3.35 20.17 46.66
CA PRO A 623 2.55 18.94 46.70
C PRO A 623 2.44 18.23 45.34
N LEU A 624 2.39 18.98 44.24
CA LEU A 624 2.32 18.41 42.89
C LEU A 624 3.66 17.80 42.49
N ALA A 625 4.78 18.44 42.84
CA ALA A 625 6.11 17.88 42.62
C ALA A 625 6.29 16.53 43.34
N GLN A 626 5.82 16.41 44.59
CA GLN A 626 5.84 15.17 45.36
C GLN A 626 4.93 14.09 44.77
N GLY A 627 3.73 14.47 44.32
CA GLY A 627 2.81 13.55 43.64
C GLY A 627 3.40 12.98 42.34
N LEU A 628 3.99 13.85 41.51
CA LEU A 628 4.65 13.46 40.26
C LEU A 628 5.87 12.57 40.47
N GLU A 629 6.64 12.81 41.53
CA GLU A 629 7.79 11.96 41.87
C GLU A 629 7.36 10.54 42.24
N LYS A 630 6.35 10.41 43.12
CA LYS A 630 5.80 9.10 43.48
C LYS A 630 5.18 8.38 42.28
N PHE A 631 4.50 9.12 41.41
CA PHE A 631 3.94 8.58 40.17
C PHE A 631 5.03 8.09 39.21
N ALA A 632 6.13 8.84 39.06
CA ALA A 632 7.26 8.43 38.24
C ALA A 632 7.88 7.09 38.71
N ILE A 633 8.05 6.92 40.03
CA ILE A 633 8.60 5.68 40.60
C ILE A 633 7.65 4.49 40.36
N ALA A 634 6.34 4.71 40.46
CA ALA A 634 5.36 3.67 40.22
C ALA A 634 5.37 3.22 38.75
N GLU A 635 5.37 4.17 37.82
CA GLU A 635 5.39 3.88 36.37
C GLU A 635 6.70 3.21 35.91
N GLU A 636 7.84 3.53 36.54
CA GLU A 636 9.10 2.78 36.31
C GLU A 636 8.93 1.29 36.70
N LYS A 637 8.36 1.00 37.87
CA LYS A 637 8.12 -0.38 38.32
C LYS A 637 7.10 -1.12 37.44
N VAL A 638 6.07 -0.42 36.94
CA VAL A 638 5.13 -0.97 35.96
C VAL A 638 5.86 -1.30 34.65
N GLY A 639 6.75 -0.41 34.21
CA GLY A 639 7.62 -0.64 33.05
C GLY A 639 8.52 -1.86 33.21
N GLU A 640 9.15 -2.05 34.36
CA GLU A 640 9.97 -3.25 34.67
C GLU A 640 9.12 -4.53 34.64
N ALA A 641 7.94 -4.51 35.27
CA ALA A 641 7.03 -5.65 35.26
C ALA A 641 6.58 -6.02 33.83
N ARG A 642 6.40 -5.01 32.96
CA ARG A 642 6.10 -5.19 31.53
C ARG A 642 7.27 -5.86 30.80
N LEU A 643 8.51 -5.43 31.02
CA LEU A 643 9.68 -6.06 30.41
C LEU A 643 9.82 -7.54 30.83
N GLU A 644 9.53 -7.86 32.11
CA GLU A 644 9.53 -9.23 32.61
C GLU A 644 8.44 -10.10 31.94
N GLN A 645 7.26 -9.54 31.67
CA GLN A 645 6.21 -10.21 30.91
C GLN A 645 6.70 -10.59 29.52
N ASP A 646 7.26 -9.62 28.80
CA ASP A 646 7.70 -9.80 27.42
C ASP A 646 8.80 -10.85 27.33
N GLU A 647 9.76 -10.84 28.25
CA GLU A 647 10.82 -11.86 28.32
C GLU A 647 10.23 -13.27 28.50
N LYS A 648 9.24 -13.42 29.41
CA LYS A 648 8.55 -14.71 29.61
C LYS A 648 7.76 -15.14 28.38
N ILE A 649 7.07 -14.21 27.70
CA ILE A 649 6.29 -14.51 26.48
C ILE A 649 7.22 -14.92 25.33
N GLN A 650 8.32 -14.18 25.13
CA GLN A 650 9.32 -14.51 24.10
C GLN A 650 9.93 -15.90 24.35
N GLY A 651 10.38 -16.16 25.58
CA GLY A 651 11.07 -17.40 25.92
C GLY A 651 10.16 -18.63 25.97
N ARG A 652 8.93 -18.49 26.48
CA ARG A 652 8.06 -19.64 26.82
C ARG A 652 6.87 -19.84 25.88
N PHE A 653 6.40 -18.79 25.21
CA PHE A 653 5.31 -18.91 24.24
C PHE A 653 5.83 -18.81 22.81
N LEU A 654 6.45 -17.69 22.40
CA LEU A 654 6.83 -17.45 21.00
C LEU A 654 7.81 -18.50 20.47
N SER A 655 8.79 -18.88 21.27
CA SER A 655 9.76 -19.93 20.92
C SER A 655 9.09 -21.29 20.66
N GLY A 656 8.24 -21.75 21.58
CA GLY A 656 7.53 -23.03 21.45
C GLY A 656 6.53 -23.01 20.29
N TRP A 657 5.77 -21.92 20.15
CA TRP A 657 4.76 -21.73 19.11
C TRP A 657 5.37 -21.69 17.71
N SER A 658 6.50 -21.00 17.54
CA SER A 658 7.28 -20.97 16.30
C SER A 658 7.88 -22.34 15.96
N THR A 659 8.31 -23.10 16.97
CA THR A 659 8.86 -24.45 16.78
C THR A 659 7.81 -25.41 16.21
N THR A 660 6.58 -25.41 16.74
CA THR A 660 5.48 -26.22 16.20
C THR A 660 5.16 -25.87 14.74
N LEU A 661 5.16 -24.58 14.39
CA LEU A 661 4.94 -24.13 13.01
C LEU A 661 6.06 -24.58 12.06
N ASN A 662 7.31 -24.35 12.43
CA ASN A 662 8.46 -24.53 11.54
C ASN A 662 8.96 -25.97 11.44
N GLN A 663 8.60 -26.83 12.39
CA GLN A 663 9.03 -28.23 12.41
C GLN A 663 7.85 -29.18 12.20
N SER A 664 6.92 -29.23 13.17
CA SER A 664 5.82 -30.21 13.20
C SER A 664 4.85 -30.01 12.02
N LEU A 665 4.35 -28.79 11.82
CA LEU A 665 3.43 -28.48 10.72
C LEU A 665 4.13 -28.54 9.35
N LYS A 666 5.39 -28.13 9.26
CA LYS A 666 6.20 -28.27 8.03
C LYS A 666 6.45 -29.74 7.65
N ALA A 667 6.62 -30.62 8.63
CA ALA A 667 6.74 -32.06 8.39
C ALA A 667 5.42 -32.64 7.85
N ALA A 668 4.27 -32.20 8.37
CA ALA A 668 2.96 -32.58 7.84
C ALA A 668 2.76 -32.10 6.39
N ASP A 669 3.11 -30.86 6.05
CA ASP A 669 3.05 -30.34 4.67
C ASP A 669 3.90 -31.16 3.69
N LYS A 670 5.11 -31.56 4.13
CA LYS A 670 6.00 -32.40 3.32
C LYS A 670 5.39 -33.78 3.08
N ALA A 671 4.78 -34.38 4.09
CA ALA A 671 4.13 -35.68 3.98
C ALA A 671 2.90 -35.63 3.06
N ARG A 672 2.09 -34.56 3.15
CA ARG A 672 0.95 -34.32 2.24
C ARG A 672 1.37 -34.13 0.78
N THR A 673 2.48 -33.43 0.57
CA THR A 673 3.09 -33.30 -0.76
C THR A 673 3.53 -34.66 -1.31
N ALA A 674 4.07 -35.54 -0.46
CA ALA A 674 4.44 -36.90 -0.86
C ALA A 674 3.22 -37.75 -1.25
N VAL A 675 2.12 -37.67 -0.52
CA VAL A 675 0.84 -38.33 -0.86
C VAL A 675 0.31 -37.84 -2.21
N THR A 676 0.29 -36.53 -2.42
CA THR A 676 -0.15 -35.93 -3.70
C THR A 676 0.68 -36.46 -4.87
N ASN A 677 2.00 -36.53 -4.70
CA ASN A 677 2.90 -37.06 -5.72
C ASN A 677 2.72 -38.57 -5.98
N ALA A 678 2.45 -39.36 -4.94
CA ALA A 678 2.18 -40.79 -5.07
C ALA A 678 0.83 -41.03 -5.77
N ARG A 679 -0.22 -40.28 -5.40
CA ARG A 679 -1.54 -40.30 -6.07
C ARG A 679 -1.42 -40.03 -7.57
N LEU A 680 -0.72 -38.95 -7.94
CA LEU A 680 -0.51 -38.60 -9.35
C LEU A 680 0.27 -39.68 -10.12
N SER A 681 1.16 -40.41 -9.45
CA SER A 681 1.91 -41.51 -10.06
C SER A 681 1.03 -42.75 -10.30
N LEU A 682 0.15 -43.06 -9.33
CA LEU A 682 -0.85 -44.12 -9.44
C LEU A 682 -1.87 -43.81 -10.55
N ASP A 683 -2.39 -42.58 -10.58
CA ASP A 683 -3.33 -42.13 -11.61
C ASP A 683 -2.70 -42.16 -13.01
N ALA A 684 -1.41 -41.80 -13.13
CA ALA A 684 -0.67 -41.95 -14.38
C ALA A 684 -0.45 -43.42 -14.79
N ALA A 685 -0.21 -44.32 -13.83
CA ALA A 685 -0.07 -45.76 -14.09
C ALA A 685 -1.40 -46.36 -14.58
N LYS A 686 -2.51 -46.06 -13.89
CA LYS A 686 -3.87 -46.46 -14.28
C LYS A 686 -4.25 -45.88 -15.65
N GLY A 687 -4.00 -44.60 -15.88
CA GLY A 687 -4.29 -43.93 -17.15
C GLY A 687 -3.52 -44.51 -18.34
N ARG A 688 -2.27 -44.95 -18.14
CA ARG A 688 -1.49 -45.64 -19.19
C ARG A 688 -2.04 -47.03 -19.53
N ALA A 689 -2.50 -47.78 -18.53
CA ALA A 689 -3.11 -49.08 -18.77
C ALA A 689 -4.45 -48.93 -19.52
N ALA A 690 -5.26 -47.96 -19.13
CA ALA A 690 -6.56 -47.64 -19.74
C ALA A 690 -6.46 -47.13 -21.19
N ALA A 691 -5.37 -46.44 -21.56
CA ALA A 691 -5.14 -45.93 -22.92
C ALA A 691 -5.08 -47.03 -24.00
N SER A 692 -4.97 -48.30 -23.61
CA SER A 692 -5.01 -49.45 -24.53
C SER A 692 -6.43 -49.88 -24.94
N GLY A 693 -7.49 -49.23 -24.44
CA GLY A 693 -8.89 -49.46 -24.84
C GLY A 693 -9.48 -50.78 -24.32
N LYS A 694 -8.91 -51.33 -23.26
CA LYS A 694 -9.13 -52.68 -22.75
C LYS A 694 -9.68 -52.64 -21.31
N HIS A 695 -10.65 -53.49 -20.98
CA HIS A 695 -11.11 -53.68 -19.59
C HIS A 695 -9.96 -54.23 -18.70
N GLU A 696 -9.95 -53.93 -17.40
CA GLU A 696 -8.91 -54.33 -16.42
C GLU A 696 -8.47 -55.81 -16.51
N GLU A 697 -9.40 -56.70 -16.86
CA GLU A 697 -9.15 -58.13 -17.07
C GLU A 697 -8.17 -58.46 -18.22
N SER A 698 -7.87 -57.48 -19.08
CA SER A 698 -7.04 -57.64 -20.28
C SER A 698 -5.74 -56.82 -20.28
N TYR A 699 -5.37 -56.23 -19.13
CA TYR A 699 -4.06 -55.62 -18.89
C TYR A 699 -2.93 -56.67 -18.95
N THR A 700 -1.77 -56.27 -19.48
CA THR A 700 -0.58 -57.13 -19.45
C THR A 700 -0.06 -57.30 -18.02
N GLU A 701 0.69 -58.37 -17.77
CA GLU A 701 1.29 -58.63 -16.46
C GLU A 701 2.18 -57.47 -15.99
N ASP A 702 2.92 -56.85 -16.90
CA ASP A 702 3.74 -55.66 -16.62
C ASP A 702 2.92 -54.42 -16.24
N GLN A 703 1.73 -54.24 -16.86
CA GLN A 703 0.84 -53.12 -16.54
C GLN A 703 0.21 -53.30 -15.15
N ARG A 704 -0.21 -54.52 -14.80
CA ARG A 704 -0.74 -54.85 -13.46
C ARG A 704 0.30 -54.62 -12.39
N LYS A 705 1.52 -55.15 -12.60
CA LYS A 705 2.64 -54.98 -11.67
C LYS A 705 3.01 -53.50 -11.45
N ALA A 706 2.94 -52.67 -12.50
CA ALA A 706 3.22 -51.24 -12.38
C ALA A 706 2.13 -50.46 -11.62
N ILE A 707 0.87 -50.89 -11.72
CA ILE A 707 -0.25 -50.32 -10.93
C ILE A 707 -0.12 -50.76 -9.48
N GLU A 708 0.08 -52.06 -9.21
CA GLU A 708 0.28 -52.61 -7.86
C GLU A 708 1.43 -51.91 -7.13
N GLN A 709 2.59 -51.72 -7.79
CA GLN A 709 3.73 -50.99 -7.21
C GLN A 709 3.42 -49.53 -6.90
N ALA A 710 2.64 -48.85 -7.75
CA ALA A 710 2.27 -47.45 -7.51
C ALA A 710 1.19 -47.33 -6.41
N GLU A 711 0.34 -48.35 -6.26
CA GLU A 711 -0.67 -48.46 -5.22
C GLU A 711 -0.03 -48.71 -3.85
N ASP A 712 0.93 -49.64 -3.75
CA ASP A 712 1.70 -49.89 -2.53
C ASP A 712 2.38 -48.60 -2.03
N VAL A 713 3.03 -47.86 -2.94
CA VAL A 713 3.68 -46.58 -2.60
C VAL A 713 2.66 -45.52 -2.18
N PHE A 714 1.49 -45.48 -2.82
CA PHE A 714 0.42 -44.55 -2.43
C PHE A 714 -0.11 -44.85 -1.03
N VAL A 715 -0.42 -46.12 -0.73
CA VAL A 715 -0.87 -46.56 0.61
C VAL A 715 0.20 -46.26 1.66
N GLU A 716 1.46 -46.59 1.39
CA GLU A 716 2.59 -46.28 2.28
C GLU A 716 2.66 -44.78 2.61
N LYS A 717 2.53 -43.90 1.61
CA LYS A 717 2.59 -42.45 1.83
C LYS A 717 1.37 -41.91 2.55
N VAL A 718 0.18 -42.47 2.32
CA VAL A 718 -1.03 -42.10 3.06
C VAL A 718 -0.89 -42.50 4.53
N ASP A 719 -0.38 -43.70 4.84
CA ASP A 719 -0.15 -44.16 6.21
C ASP A 719 0.92 -43.33 6.93
N GLU A 720 2.05 -43.05 6.27
CA GLU A 720 3.13 -42.19 6.78
C GLU A 720 2.60 -40.79 7.11
N ALA A 721 1.87 -40.17 6.17
CA ALA A 721 1.31 -38.83 6.37
C ALA A 721 0.21 -38.81 7.44
N THR A 722 -0.62 -39.84 7.52
CA THR A 722 -1.64 -40.00 8.58
C THR A 722 -0.99 -40.06 9.96
N SER A 723 0.08 -40.85 10.12
CA SER A 723 0.84 -40.95 11.37
C SER A 723 1.45 -39.61 11.76
N ILE A 724 2.09 -38.91 10.82
CA ILE A 724 2.69 -37.59 11.06
C ILE A 724 1.62 -36.58 11.47
N MET A 725 0.50 -36.49 10.73
CA MET A 725 -0.56 -35.52 11.03
C MET A 725 -1.23 -35.80 12.38
N ARG A 726 -1.43 -37.06 12.76
CA ARG A 726 -1.92 -37.42 14.11
C ARG A 726 -0.94 -36.97 15.19
N ASN A 727 0.35 -37.27 15.05
CA ASN A 727 1.37 -36.83 16.00
C ASN A 727 1.42 -35.31 16.17
N VAL A 728 1.20 -34.55 15.08
CA VAL A 728 1.14 -33.08 15.13
C VAL A 728 -0.11 -32.58 15.86
N LEU A 729 -1.24 -33.27 15.74
CA LEU A 729 -2.50 -32.89 16.40
C LEU A 729 -2.57 -33.33 17.87
N ASP A 730 -1.92 -34.44 18.21
CA ASP A 730 -1.95 -35.03 19.55
C ASP A 730 -0.88 -34.43 20.50
N THR A 731 0.02 -33.59 19.98
CA THR A 731 1.05 -32.95 20.79
C THR A 731 0.44 -31.95 21.80
N PRO A 732 0.79 -32.03 23.10
CA PRO A 732 0.27 -31.10 24.11
C PRO A 732 0.97 -29.73 24.07
N GLU A 733 2.02 -29.58 23.25
CA GLU A 733 2.89 -28.40 23.23
C GLU A 733 2.14 -27.07 22.97
N PRO A 734 1.22 -26.95 21.98
CA PRO A 734 0.48 -25.72 21.77
C PRO A 734 -0.33 -25.27 23.00
N LEU A 735 -0.98 -26.21 23.68
CA LEU A 735 -1.74 -25.91 24.89
C LEU A 735 -0.84 -25.48 26.04
N ARG A 736 0.33 -26.13 26.20
CA ARG A 736 1.33 -25.73 27.19
C ARG A 736 1.84 -24.31 26.94
N ASN A 737 2.16 -23.99 25.69
CA ASN A 737 2.62 -22.66 25.31
C ASN A 737 1.53 -21.60 25.59
N LEU A 738 0.28 -21.87 25.21
CA LEU A 738 -0.84 -20.95 25.44
C LEU A 738 -1.07 -20.68 26.93
N ALA A 739 -0.89 -21.69 27.79
CA ALA A 739 -0.96 -21.52 29.24
C ALA A 739 0.15 -20.60 29.77
N GLU A 740 1.38 -20.70 29.24
CA GLU A 740 2.48 -19.80 29.62
C GLU A 740 2.23 -18.35 29.17
N LEU A 741 1.61 -18.12 27.99
CA LEU A 741 1.19 -16.79 27.55
C LEU A 741 0.21 -16.17 28.55
N ALA A 742 -0.87 -16.89 28.86
CA ALA A 742 -1.89 -16.42 29.79
C ALA A 742 -1.32 -16.14 31.19
N LYS A 743 -0.41 -17.01 31.66
CA LYS A 743 0.25 -16.84 32.95
C LYS A 743 1.13 -15.58 32.99
N ALA A 744 1.95 -15.35 31.96
CA ALA A 744 2.80 -14.16 31.89
C ALA A 744 1.97 -12.86 31.91
N GLN A 745 0.88 -12.82 31.14
CA GLN A 745 -0.05 -11.68 31.12
C GLN A 745 -0.73 -11.47 32.48
N ALA A 746 -1.20 -12.54 33.12
CA ALA A 746 -1.84 -12.45 34.43
C ALA A 746 -0.90 -11.90 35.51
N GLU A 747 0.35 -12.39 35.55
CA GLU A 747 1.37 -11.93 36.49
C GLU A 747 1.66 -10.42 36.33
N PHE A 748 1.74 -9.93 35.09
CA PHE A 748 1.93 -8.51 34.80
C PHE A 748 0.74 -7.65 35.24
N HIS A 749 -0.48 -8.03 34.87
CA HIS A 749 -1.68 -7.26 35.22
C HIS A 749 -1.89 -7.19 36.73
N GLN A 750 -1.63 -8.29 37.44
CA GLN A 750 -1.70 -8.31 38.89
C GLN A 750 -0.67 -7.35 39.51
N ARG A 751 0.62 -7.49 39.14
CA ARG A 751 1.70 -6.67 39.70
C ARG A 751 1.52 -5.18 39.40
N SER A 752 1.08 -4.84 38.18
CA SER A 752 0.82 -3.46 37.77
C SER A 752 -0.36 -2.87 38.56
N GLY A 753 -1.42 -3.66 38.77
CA GLY A 753 -2.56 -3.23 39.59
C GLY A 753 -2.17 -2.93 41.03
N GLU A 754 -1.34 -3.78 41.65
CA GLU A 754 -0.83 -3.57 43.01
C GLU A 754 0.01 -2.28 43.13
N ILE A 755 0.92 -2.04 42.16
CA ILE A 755 1.75 -0.82 42.11
C ILE A 755 0.90 0.44 41.96
N LEU A 756 -0.07 0.41 41.04
CA LEU A 756 -0.91 1.57 40.74
C LEU A 756 -1.92 1.87 41.88
N ASP A 757 -2.42 0.85 42.57
CA ASP A 757 -3.28 1.03 43.75
C ASP A 757 -2.51 1.67 44.91
N GLU A 758 -1.25 1.27 45.13
CA GLU A 758 -0.38 1.88 46.15
C GLU A 758 -0.12 3.37 45.86
N VAL A 759 0.25 3.72 44.61
CA VAL A 759 0.55 5.11 44.27
C VAL A 759 -0.70 5.98 44.27
N ALA A 760 -1.86 5.44 43.88
CA ALA A 760 -3.13 6.16 43.94
C ALA A 760 -3.48 6.58 45.38
N LYS A 761 -3.29 5.69 46.36
CA LYS A 761 -3.47 6.01 47.80
C LYS A 761 -2.51 7.11 48.25
N ASN A 762 -1.22 6.96 47.91
CA ASN A 762 -0.20 7.95 48.26
C ASN A 762 -0.50 9.35 47.69
N ILE A 763 -0.95 9.43 46.43
CA ILE A 763 -1.31 10.71 45.79
C ILE A 763 -2.60 11.27 46.41
N SER A 764 -3.58 10.42 46.74
CA SER A 764 -4.81 10.84 47.42
C SER A 764 -4.52 11.45 48.79
N ASP A 765 -3.57 10.91 49.54
CA ASP A 765 -3.17 11.49 50.84
C ASP A 765 -2.56 12.89 50.67
N ILE A 766 -1.71 13.08 49.66
CA ILE A 766 -1.14 14.39 49.31
C ILE A 766 -2.25 15.36 48.90
N GLN A 767 -3.20 14.92 48.06
CA GLN A 767 -4.34 15.73 47.65
C GLN A 767 -5.17 16.18 48.85
N MET A 768 -5.53 15.25 49.75
CA MET A 768 -6.33 15.58 50.95
C MET A 768 -5.62 16.56 51.87
N ALA A 769 -4.30 16.41 52.06
CA ALA A 769 -3.50 17.35 52.83
C ALA A 769 -3.49 18.75 52.19
N GLN A 770 -3.31 18.82 50.87
CA GLN A 770 -3.33 20.08 50.12
C GLN A 770 -4.71 20.76 50.18
N GLU A 771 -5.81 20.01 50.01
CA GLU A 771 -7.16 20.53 50.15
C GLU A 771 -7.44 21.07 51.55
N THR A 772 -6.95 20.38 52.59
CA THR A 772 -7.10 20.81 53.98
C THR A 772 -6.38 22.14 54.23
N SER A 773 -5.13 22.24 53.78
CA SER A 773 -4.34 23.48 53.85
C SER A 773 -5.01 24.63 53.09
N TYR A 774 -5.51 24.36 51.87
CA TYR A 774 -6.23 25.34 51.06
C TYR A 774 -7.49 25.88 51.76
N ARG A 775 -8.28 25.00 52.39
CA ARG A 775 -9.49 25.39 53.14
C ARG A 775 -9.12 26.24 54.36
N GLN A 776 -8.13 25.83 55.15
CA GLN A 776 -7.67 26.59 56.33
C GLN A 776 -7.20 28.00 55.98
N THR A 777 -6.52 28.16 54.85
CA THR A 777 -6.02 29.46 54.38
C THR A 777 -7.16 30.41 53.95
N ARG A 778 -8.28 29.86 53.46
CA ARG A 778 -9.48 30.63 53.08
C ARG A 778 -10.42 30.93 54.23
N GLU A 779 -10.49 30.08 55.24
CA GLU A 779 -11.34 30.30 56.43
C GLU A 779 -10.69 31.24 57.45
N GLY A 780 -9.37 31.46 57.37
CA GLY A 780 -8.61 32.42 58.19
C GLY A 780 -8.50 33.85 57.63
N GLN A 781 -9.05 34.13 56.44
CA GLN A 781 -9.20 35.46 55.85
C GLN A 781 -10.66 35.93 55.97
#